data_AF-A0A7J7LM54-F1
#
_entry.id   AF-A0A7J7LM54-F1
#
_cell.length_a   1.000
_cell.length_b   1.000
_cell.length_c   1.000
_cell.angle_alpha   90.00
_cell.angle_beta   90.00
_cell.angle_gamma   90.00
#
_symmetry.space_group_name_H-M   'P 1'
#
loop_
_entity.id
_entity.type
_entity.pdbx_description
1 polymer ?
#
loop_
_entity_poly.entity_id
_entity_poly.type
_entity_poly.pdbx_seq_one_letter_code
_entity_poly.pdbx_strand_id
1 'polypeptide(L)'
;MMPPEIQTRPYRTHISSSISAPTFSTFNGGFSPEPSPNRSSSSSSTNPRFALSSFLHNARIAVALVPCALFLLDLGGTPVALTVTLGLMISYILDSLSFRYASFFGVWFTLIAAQMTFFFSCDLMSLFNSVTIALAAMLLCAETNFMIGVWVSLQFKWIQIENPSIVLALERLLFACLPITSSALFTWATISAVGMVNASYYLMIFSCLFYWLFSIPRVSSYKSKLEVAYHGGEVPDENLILGPLENCVHTLYLLFCPLMFHIASHHSILFSSVSDMFLLFFVPFLFQLYASTRGALRWVSKNNNHLQSIRVVNGAVALVVVVICLEIRVVFHSFGRYIQVAPPMNYLLVTVAMLGGASAVGAYAVGMISDAFSSVAFTALTVLVSAAGAIVVGFPLMFLPLPLVSGFYLARFFTKKSLPSYFAFVLLASLMVMWFVLQNFWDLNIWLAGMSLKSFCKLIVADVILAMSVPGIALLPSKLRFLTELGVISHALLLCHIENRFFNYSNMYYFGDEDVMYPSYMVISTTFVGLALARKLVADQRIGQKALWILTCLYFSKLAMLFITSKSVLWVSAVLLLAVSPPLLLYKEKIKGASKMKAWQGYVHAGTVALSTWFCRETIFEVLQWWNGRSPSNGLLLGFCIVLTGVACIPIVALHFSHVQSAKRCLVLVVATGLLFILLQPPIPLSWAFGSDLIWAAHQSADDISIYGFIASKPTWPSWLLIAAVLLTLAAVTSIIPVKYIVELRVFYAIGVGLALGIYISAEYFLQATMLHALIVVTSVCTSVFVVFTHFPSAWSARLLPWVFALLVALFPVTYLLEGQVRAKDFFGDNILGDVGEEDNKLITLLAVEGSRTSLLGLYAAIFMLIALEIKFELASLIREKVQDRGVGTSHTRSGRSNSISSATFPPKMRLNQQRRASTVPTFTIKRLVAEGAWMPSVGNVATIMCFAICLILNVTLTGGSNRAIFFLAPILLLLNQDSDFVSGFKDRQRYFPVTVVVSGYLVLTAIYRIYEEVWHGNAGWGLEIGGPDWFFAVKNMALLILTFPSQILFNRFVWTFTKQTDSTPLLTMPLNLPSIIITDVIKVKILGLLGIIYSLTQYLISRQLHITGLKYI
;
A
#
# COMPACT_ATOMS: atom_id res chain seq x y z
N MET A 1 0.65 -19.57 -27.52
CA MET A 1 1.42 -20.41 -26.57
C MET A 1 0.90 -20.15 -25.17
N MET A 2 0.12 -21.08 -24.61
CA MET A 2 -0.39 -20.99 -23.23
C MET A 2 0.68 -21.47 -22.24
N PRO A 3 0.69 -21.00 -20.98
CA PRO A 3 1.44 -21.67 -19.93
C PRO A 3 0.90 -23.10 -19.74
N PRO A 4 1.77 -24.09 -19.49
CA PRO A 4 1.40 -25.52 -19.36
C PRO A 4 0.48 -25.84 -18.15
N GLU A 5 0.10 -24.83 -17.37
CA GLU A 5 -0.65 -24.97 -16.12
C GLU A 5 -2.18 -24.91 -16.28
N ILE A 6 -2.68 -24.59 -17.49
CA ILE A 6 -4.13 -24.40 -17.76
C ILE A 6 -4.63 -25.34 -18.87
N GLN A 7 -3.78 -26.19 -19.46
CA GLN A 7 -4.28 -27.24 -20.35
C GLN A 7 -5.07 -28.27 -19.53
N THR A 8 -6.39 -28.28 -19.71
CA THR A 8 -7.17 -29.50 -19.51
C THR A 8 -6.58 -30.54 -20.44
N ARG A 9 -6.07 -31.65 -19.90
CA ARG A 9 -5.66 -32.79 -20.75
C ARG A 9 -6.88 -33.16 -21.59
N PRO A 10 -6.83 -33.08 -22.93
CA PRO A 10 -7.87 -33.68 -23.73
C PRO A 10 -7.84 -35.19 -23.44
N TYR A 11 -8.92 -35.71 -22.90
CA TYR A 11 -9.11 -37.13 -22.70
C TYR A 11 -9.13 -37.76 -24.09
N ARG A 12 -8.11 -38.56 -24.43
CA ARG A 12 -8.15 -39.42 -25.62
C ARG A 12 -9.20 -40.50 -25.35
N THR A 13 -10.26 -40.51 -26.15
CA THR A 13 -11.15 -41.65 -26.29
C THR A 13 -10.34 -42.88 -26.70
N HIS A 14 -10.31 -43.91 -25.85
CA HIS A 14 -9.83 -45.23 -26.24
C HIS A 14 -10.79 -45.81 -27.26
N ILE A 15 -10.43 -45.76 -28.54
CA ILE A 15 -11.05 -46.57 -29.58
C ILE A 15 -10.23 -47.85 -29.66
N SER A 16 -10.80 -48.95 -29.17
CA SER A 16 -10.34 -50.29 -29.48
C SER A 16 -10.73 -50.61 -30.92
N SER A 17 -9.78 -50.55 -31.85
CA SER A 17 -9.96 -51.04 -33.21
C SER A 17 -9.78 -52.56 -33.23
N SER A 18 -10.88 -53.31 -33.06
CA SER A 18 -10.94 -54.72 -33.38
C SER A 18 -11.56 -54.90 -34.77
N ILE A 19 -10.73 -54.84 -35.81
CA ILE A 19 -11.06 -55.45 -37.11
C ILE A 19 -9.81 -56.16 -37.62
N SER A 20 -10.01 -57.46 -37.80
CA SER A 20 -9.13 -58.50 -38.34
C SER A 20 -8.62 -58.24 -39.76
N ALA A 21 -7.33 -58.49 -39.99
CA ALA A 21 -6.80 -59.07 -41.23
C ALA A 21 -5.45 -59.75 -40.92
N PRO A 22 -5.21 -61.01 -41.35
CA PRO A 22 -3.94 -61.68 -41.11
C PRO A 22 -2.96 -61.39 -42.25
N THR A 23 -1.71 -61.07 -41.91
CA THR A 23 -0.60 -61.12 -42.87
C THR A 23 0.57 -61.84 -42.23
N PHE A 24 0.92 -62.97 -42.85
CA PHE A 24 2.02 -63.86 -42.49
C PHE A 24 3.36 -63.13 -42.44
N SER A 25 4.18 -63.42 -41.43
CA SER A 25 5.62 -63.19 -41.46
C SER A 25 6.36 -64.51 -41.37
N THR A 26 7.10 -64.77 -42.44
CA THR A 26 7.97 -65.92 -42.66
C THR A 26 9.29 -65.77 -41.89
N PHE A 27 9.82 -66.91 -41.48
CA PHE A 27 11.10 -67.21 -40.84
C PHE A 27 12.34 -66.46 -41.35
N ASN A 28 13.17 -65.99 -40.40
CA ASN A 28 14.64 -66.15 -40.27
C ASN A 28 15.10 -65.14 -39.19
N GLY A 29 15.82 -65.46 -38.12
CA GLY A 29 16.69 -66.57 -37.76
C GLY A 29 17.84 -65.94 -36.95
N GLY A 30 18.16 -66.45 -35.76
CA GLY A 30 19.35 -66.02 -35.03
C GLY A 30 19.21 -65.98 -33.51
N PHE A 31 19.62 -67.08 -32.89
CA PHE A 31 19.84 -67.29 -31.45
C PHE A 31 20.55 -66.13 -30.72
N SER A 32 20.15 -65.86 -29.47
CA SER A 32 21.08 -65.77 -28.34
C SER A 32 20.36 -65.88 -26.98
N PRO A 33 21.05 -66.38 -25.94
CA PRO A 33 20.46 -66.96 -24.75
C PRO A 33 20.28 -65.93 -23.62
N GLU A 34 19.49 -66.29 -22.61
CA GLU A 34 19.52 -65.65 -21.30
C GLU A 34 20.96 -65.53 -20.77
N PRO A 35 21.22 -64.46 -20.01
CA PRO A 35 21.82 -64.70 -18.71
C PRO A 35 21.06 -63.97 -17.59
N SER A 36 20.89 -64.74 -16.52
CA SER A 36 20.49 -64.40 -15.16
C SER A 36 21.16 -63.15 -14.57
N PRO A 37 20.58 -62.56 -13.50
CA PRO A 37 20.84 -61.19 -13.08
C PRO A 37 22.09 -61.11 -12.20
N ASN A 38 23.08 -60.31 -12.59
CA ASN A 38 24.15 -59.92 -11.69
C ASN A 38 24.05 -58.44 -11.31
N ARG A 39 23.83 -58.26 -10.00
CA ARG A 39 23.96 -57.03 -9.24
C ARG A 39 25.28 -56.33 -9.56
N SER A 40 25.21 -55.12 -10.08
CA SER A 40 26.17 -54.02 -9.81
C SER A 40 25.77 -52.77 -10.60
N SER A 41 24.60 -52.20 -10.31
CA SER A 41 24.37 -50.79 -10.61
C SER A 41 24.82 -49.98 -9.40
N SER A 42 26.04 -49.45 -9.48
CA SER A 42 26.45 -48.29 -8.71
C SER A 42 25.43 -47.17 -8.94
N SER A 43 24.55 -46.97 -7.95
CA SER A 43 23.64 -45.85 -7.87
C SER A 43 24.44 -44.57 -7.64
N SER A 44 25.03 -44.03 -8.70
CA SER A 44 25.37 -42.62 -8.73
C SER A 44 24.05 -41.84 -8.70
N SER A 45 23.68 -41.38 -7.52
CA SER A 45 22.59 -40.43 -7.32
C SER A 45 22.89 -39.17 -8.11
N THR A 46 22.33 -39.05 -9.30
CA THR A 46 22.30 -37.77 -10.02
C THR A 46 21.41 -36.82 -9.25
N ASN A 47 22.00 -36.09 -8.31
CA ASN A 47 21.34 -35.07 -7.51
C ASN A 47 20.58 -34.10 -8.44
N PRO A 48 19.29 -33.80 -8.18
CA PRO A 48 18.56 -32.79 -8.94
C PRO A 48 19.27 -31.44 -8.78
N ARG A 49 19.79 -30.89 -9.88
CA ARG A 49 20.56 -29.64 -9.85
C ARG A 49 19.65 -28.48 -9.41
N PHE A 50 20.12 -27.69 -8.45
CA PHE A 50 19.48 -26.46 -7.99
C PHE A 50 19.47 -25.42 -9.11
N ALA A 51 18.33 -24.77 -9.35
CA ALA A 51 18.18 -23.71 -10.34
C ALA A 51 17.89 -22.37 -9.66
N LEU A 52 18.76 -21.39 -9.89
CA LEU A 52 18.60 -20.05 -9.36
C LEU A 52 17.46 -19.35 -10.12
N SER A 53 16.29 -19.21 -9.49
CA SER A 53 15.13 -18.52 -10.06
C SER A 53 14.40 -17.69 -9.00
N SER A 54 13.63 -16.69 -9.42
CA SER A 54 12.74 -15.96 -8.51
C SER A 54 11.68 -16.90 -7.96
N PHE A 55 11.37 -16.80 -6.66
CA PHE A 55 10.35 -17.64 -6.03
C PHE A 55 9.00 -17.55 -6.77
N LEU A 56 8.58 -18.67 -7.38
CA LEU A 56 7.46 -18.70 -8.32
C LEU A 56 6.11 -18.59 -7.61
N HIS A 57 6.04 -19.05 -6.36
CA HIS A 57 4.80 -19.15 -5.59
C HIS A 57 4.50 -17.93 -4.70
N ASN A 58 5.23 -16.81 -4.88
CA ASN A 58 5.11 -15.60 -4.06
C ASN A 58 3.66 -15.08 -3.96
N ALA A 59 2.92 -15.07 -5.07
CA ALA A 59 1.54 -14.58 -5.09
C ALA A 59 0.59 -15.45 -4.24
N ARG A 60 0.82 -16.77 -4.17
CA ARG A 60 -0.05 -17.68 -3.40
C ARG A 60 0.20 -17.54 -1.90
N ILE A 61 1.47 -17.45 -1.52
CA ILE A 61 1.85 -17.23 -0.13
C ILE A 61 1.35 -15.86 0.34
N ALA A 62 1.44 -14.83 -0.50
CA ALA A 62 0.90 -13.51 -0.17
C ALA A 62 -0.62 -13.54 0.08
N VAL A 63 -1.40 -14.29 -0.71
CA VAL A 63 -2.86 -14.44 -0.51
C VAL A 63 -3.18 -15.08 0.84
N ALA A 64 -2.33 -15.95 1.36
CA ALA A 64 -2.50 -16.59 2.67
C ALA A 64 -1.98 -15.71 3.82
N LEU A 65 -0.73 -15.25 3.76
CA LEU A 65 -0.05 -14.59 4.88
C LEU A 65 -0.39 -13.11 5.03
N VAL A 66 -0.65 -12.36 3.96
CA VAL A 66 -0.92 -10.91 4.08
C VAL A 66 -2.20 -10.64 4.88
N PRO A 67 -3.34 -11.31 4.63
CA PRO A 67 -4.53 -11.12 5.46
C PRO A 67 -4.32 -11.57 6.91
N CYS A 68 -3.57 -12.66 7.14
CA CYS A 68 -3.18 -13.09 8.48
C CYS A 68 -2.36 -12.01 9.21
N ALA A 69 -1.38 -11.40 8.54
CA ALA A 69 -0.56 -10.33 9.10
C ALA A 69 -1.40 -9.08 9.44
N LEU A 70 -2.34 -8.71 8.57
CA LEU A 70 -3.26 -7.59 8.83
C LEU A 70 -4.15 -7.86 10.04
N PHE A 71 -4.68 -9.07 10.17
CA PHE A 71 -5.47 -9.47 11.34
C PHE A 71 -4.64 -9.45 12.63
N LEU A 72 -3.38 -9.90 12.59
CA LEU A 72 -2.47 -9.83 13.75
C LEU A 72 -2.13 -8.38 14.13
N LEU A 73 -1.97 -7.48 13.15
CA LEU A 73 -1.76 -6.06 13.41
C LEU A 73 -2.99 -5.40 14.04
N ASP A 74 -4.19 -5.79 13.61
CA ASP A 74 -5.45 -5.33 14.17
C ASP A 74 -5.61 -5.78 15.64
N LEU A 75 -5.36 -7.08 15.91
CA LEU A 75 -5.36 -7.63 17.26
C LEU A 75 -4.27 -7.03 18.17
N GLY A 76 -3.10 -6.71 17.60
CA GLY A 76 -1.97 -6.11 18.31
C GLY A 76 -2.09 -4.60 18.55
N GLY A 77 -2.97 -3.93 17.81
CA GLY A 77 -3.21 -2.50 17.89
C GLY A 77 -2.02 -1.62 17.48
N THR A 78 -2.07 -0.36 17.92
CA THR A 78 -1.05 0.66 17.64
C THR A 78 0.38 0.30 18.08
N PRO A 79 0.65 -0.37 19.23
CA PRO A 79 2.03 -0.63 19.65
C PRO A 79 2.73 -1.60 18.70
N VAL A 80 2.04 -2.66 18.25
CA VAL A 80 2.61 -3.64 17.30
C VAL A 80 2.82 -3.00 15.92
N ALA A 81 1.89 -2.15 15.47
CA ALA A 81 2.05 -1.41 14.22
C ALA A 81 3.26 -0.46 14.25
N LEU A 82 3.48 0.25 15.36
CA LEU A 82 4.63 1.14 15.55
C LEU A 82 5.95 0.36 15.57
N THR A 83 6.01 -0.78 16.24
CA THR A 83 7.25 -1.59 16.31
C THR A 83 7.63 -2.16 14.95
N VAL A 84 6.65 -2.64 14.18
CA VAL A 84 6.86 -3.14 12.81
C VAL A 84 7.27 -2.00 11.87
N THR A 85 6.61 -0.85 11.90
CA THR A 85 6.94 0.28 11.01
C THR A 85 8.34 0.83 11.26
N LEU A 86 8.71 1.10 12.51
CA LEU A 86 10.06 1.53 12.88
C LEU A 86 11.10 0.47 12.51
N GLY A 87 10.79 -0.79 12.79
CA GLY A 87 11.65 -1.93 12.46
C GLY A 87 11.95 -2.08 10.98
N LEU A 88 10.91 -1.96 10.15
CA LEU A 88 11.03 -2.00 8.69
C LEU A 88 11.78 -0.78 8.14
N MET A 89 11.59 0.41 8.72
CA MET A 89 12.37 1.60 8.35
C MET A 89 13.87 1.40 8.60
N ILE A 90 14.23 0.87 9.77
CA ILE A 90 15.63 0.56 10.11
C ILE A 90 16.18 -0.49 9.14
N SER A 91 15.43 -1.56 8.88
CA SER A 91 15.84 -2.62 7.96
C SER A 91 16.03 -2.12 6.52
N TYR A 92 15.16 -1.21 6.07
CA TYR A 92 15.25 -0.57 4.77
C TYR A 92 16.48 0.34 4.66
N ILE A 93 16.79 1.12 5.70
CA ILE A 93 18.00 1.93 5.74
C ILE A 93 19.24 1.02 5.64
N LEU A 94 19.28 -0.07 6.40
CA LEU A 94 20.39 -1.03 6.36
C LEU A 94 20.56 -1.71 4.99
N ASP A 95 19.46 -2.05 4.32
CA ASP A 95 19.47 -2.60 2.97
C ASP A 95 19.94 -1.55 1.94
N SER A 96 19.50 -0.29 2.09
CA SER A 96 19.95 0.83 1.24
C SER A 96 21.45 1.12 1.38
N LEU A 97 22.02 0.87 2.56
CA LEU A 97 23.45 0.93 2.85
C LEU A 97 24.21 -0.32 2.40
N SER A 98 23.53 -1.29 1.76
CA SER A 98 24.05 -2.56 1.26
C SER A 98 24.56 -3.55 2.33
N PHE A 99 24.16 -3.39 3.60
CA PHE A 99 24.50 -4.31 4.69
C PHE A 99 23.53 -5.51 4.75
N ARG A 100 23.70 -6.46 3.82
CA ARG A 100 22.80 -7.61 3.60
C ARG A 100 22.52 -8.48 4.83
N TYR A 101 23.54 -8.70 5.67
CA TYR A 101 23.39 -9.48 6.91
C TYR A 101 22.61 -8.70 7.98
N ALA A 102 22.92 -7.41 8.12
CA ALA A 102 22.26 -6.54 9.10
C ALA A 102 20.79 -6.30 8.75
N SER A 103 20.46 -6.18 7.45
CA SER A 103 19.07 -6.09 7.01
C SER A 103 18.29 -7.38 7.26
N PHE A 104 18.90 -8.55 7.06
CA PHE A 104 18.28 -9.85 7.35
C PHE A 104 17.98 -10.03 8.84
N PHE A 105 18.99 -9.83 9.70
CA PHE A 105 18.80 -9.90 11.15
C PHE A 105 17.89 -8.79 11.66
N GLY A 106 17.94 -7.60 11.06
CA GLY A 106 17.02 -6.50 11.32
C GLY A 106 15.58 -6.95 11.20
N VAL A 107 15.19 -7.56 10.08
CA VAL A 107 13.81 -8.04 9.91
C VAL A 107 13.44 -9.10 10.96
N TRP A 108 14.28 -10.09 11.22
CA TRP A 108 13.97 -11.12 12.24
C TRP A 108 13.84 -10.53 13.66
N PHE A 109 14.74 -9.62 14.06
CA PHE A 109 14.62 -8.94 15.35
C PHE A 109 13.34 -8.11 15.44
N THR A 110 12.91 -7.50 14.33
CA THR A 110 11.65 -6.75 14.31
C THR A 110 10.43 -7.64 14.46
N LEU A 111 10.43 -8.84 13.86
CA LEU A 111 9.35 -9.81 14.06
C LEU A 111 9.31 -10.35 15.49
N ILE A 112 10.48 -10.61 16.10
CA ILE A 112 10.58 -11.02 17.52
C ILE A 112 10.11 -9.91 18.45
N ALA A 113 10.55 -8.67 18.21
CA ALA A 113 10.12 -7.51 18.98
C ALA A 113 8.61 -7.28 18.84
N ALA A 114 8.07 -7.40 17.61
CA ALA A 114 6.64 -7.33 17.35
C ALA A 114 5.87 -8.41 18.14
N GLN A 115 6.36 -9.65 18.18
CA GLN A 115 5.75 -10.73 18.96
C GLN A 115 5.74 -10.44 20.46
N MET A 116 6.87 -9.95 21.00
CA MET A 116 6.93 -9.55 22.41
C MET A 116 5.95 -8.43 22.71
N THR A 117 5.89 -7.40 21.85
CA THR A 117 4.91 -6.32 22.03
C THR A 117 3.48 -6.82 21.93
N PHE A 118 3.20 -7.79 21.06
CA PHE A 118 1.88 -8.41 20.95
C PHE A 118 1.49 -9.13 22.25
N PHE A 119 2.39 -9.90 22.86
CA PHE A 119 2.13 -10.58 24.14
C PHE A 119 1.84 -9.62 25.30
N PHE A 120 2.46 -8.44 25.31
CA PHE A 120 2.21 -7.43 26.35
C PHE A 120 0.99 -6.53 26.06
N SER A 121 0.62 -6.36 24.78
CA SER A 121 -0.44 -5.42 24.39
C SER A 121 -1.80 -6.08 24.23
N CYS A 122 -1.84 -7.36 23.83
CA CYS A 122 -3.08 -8.08 23.57
C CYS A 122 -3.47 -8.93 24.80
N ASP A 123 -4.53 -8.54 25.51
CA ASP A 123 -5.02 -9.26 26.67
C ASP A 123 -5.89 -10.47 26.29
N LEU A 124 -5.29 -11.43 25.57
CA LEU A 124 -5.97 -12.67 25.16
C LEU A 124 -6.38 -13.53 26.36
N MET A 125 -5.73 -13.34 27.51
CA MET A 125 -6.03 -14.07 28.75
C MET A 125 -7.38 -13.66 29.33
N SER A 126 -7.71 -12.35 29.32
CA SER A 126 -9.05 -11.90 29.69
C SER A 126 -10.11 -12.25 28.63
N LEU A 127 -9.74 -12.28 27.35
CA LEU A 127 -10.68 -12.56 26.26
C LEU A 127 -11.25 -13.98 26.27
N PHE A 128 -10.41 -15.00 26.53
CA PHE A 128 -10.82 -16.40 26.41
C PHE A 128 -11.28 -17.07 27.70
N ASN A 129 -11.22 -16.38 28.85
CA ASN A 129 -11.53 -16.91 30.20
C ASN A 129 -10.82 -18.24 30.57
N SER A 130 -9.91 -18.73 29.73
CA SER A 130 -9.22 -20.01 29.82
C SER A 130 -7.78 -19.85 29.38
N VAL A 131 -6.85 -20.15 30.28
CA VAL A 131 -5.40 -20.03 30.07
C VAL A 131 -4.93 -20.95 28.95
N THR A 132 -5.49 -22.16 28.83
CA THR A 132 -5.06 -23.14 27.83
C THR A 132 -5.40 -22.69 26.40
N ILE A 133 -6.59 -22.12 26.22
CA ILE A 133 -7.05 -21.59 24.92
C ILE A 133 -6.25 -20.34 24.56
N ALA A 134 -6.00 -19.45 25.53
CA ALA A 134 -5.20 -18.25 25.31
C ALA A 134 -3.74 -18.60 24.95
N LEU A 135 -3.13 -19.59 25.61
CA LEU A 135 -1.80 -20.10 25.24
C LEU A 135 -1.78 -20.70 23.82
N ALA A 136 -2.79 -21.48 23.46
CA ALA A 136 -2.91 -22.05 22.11
C ALA A 136 -3.08 -20.96 21.04
N ALA A 137 -3.88 -19.92 21.31
CA ALA A 137 -4.05 -18.78 20.42
C ALA A 137 -2.75 -17.99 20.25
N MET A 138 -2.02 -17.75 21.35
CA MET A 138 -0.70 -17.11 21.31
C MET A 138 0.32 -17.92 20.51
N LEU A 139 0.30 -19.25 20.63
CA LEU A 139 1.14 -20.14 19.83
C LEU A 139 0.80 -20.06 18.34
N LEU A 140 -0.49 -20.02 17.98
CA LEU A 140 -0.92 -19.84 16.58
C LEU A 140 -0.46 -18.48 16.01
N CYS A 141 -0.56 -17.41 16.79
CA CYS A 141 -0.04 -16.09 16.41
C CYS A 141 1.50 -16.10 16.24
N ALA A 142 2.22 -16.76 17.15
CA ALA A 142 3.68 -16.90 17.06
C ALA A 142 4.11 -17.75 15.85
N GLU A 143 3.42 -18.85 15.57
CA GLU A 143 3.67 -19.70 14.40
C GLU A 143 3.47 -18.93 13.09
N THR A 144 2.41 -18.15 13.01
CA THR A 144 2.09 -17.36 11.80
C THR A 144 3.09 -16.22 11.58
N ASN A 145 3.51 -15.53 12.64
CA ASN A 145 4.59 -14.55 12.59
C ASN A 145 5.93 -15.19 12.17
N PHE A 146 6.23 -16.40 12.66
CA PHE A 146 7.39 -17.18 12.22
C PHE A 146 7.30 -17.55 10.72
N MET A 147 6.14 -17.95 10.21
CA MET A 147 5.92 -18.24 8.78
C MET A 147 6.11 -16.99 7.90
N ILE A 148 5.75 -15.80 8.38
CA ILE A 148 6.07 -14.52 7.70
C ILE A 148 7.59 -14.33 7.63
N GLY A 149 8.32 -14.59 8.72
CA GLY A 149 9.79 -14.55 8.74
C GLY A 149 10.43 -15.54 7.75
N VAL A 150 9.89 -16.76 7.65
CA VAL A 150 10.33 -17.77 6.66
C VAL A 150 10.08 -17.29 5.23
N TRP A 151 8.92 -16.69 4.95
CA TRP A 151 8.60 -16.15 3.64
C TRP A 151 9.51 -14.99 3.24
N VAL A 152 9.85 -14.09 4.17
CA VAL A 152 10.81 -13.01 3.94
C VAL A 152 12.22 -13.56 3.71
N SER A 153 12.63 -14.58 4.45
CA SER A 153 13.95 -15.22 4.30
C SER A 153 14.18 -15.76 2.89
N LEU A 154 13.14 -16.29 2.24
CA LEU A 154 13.20 -16.74 0.85
C LEU A 154 13.41 -15.61 -0.18
N GLN A 155 13.19 -14.34 0.16
CA GLN A 155 13.42 -13.21 -0.75
C GLN A 155 14.89 -12.81 -0.85
N PHE A 156 15.72 -13.18 0.14
CA PHE A 156 17.14 -12.86 0.15
C PHE A 156 17.92 -13.78 -0.80
N LYS A 157 18.34 -13.24 -1.94
CA LYS A 157 19.11 -13.98 -2.97
C LYS A 157 20.40 -14.61 -2.44
N TRP A 158 21.04 -13.98 -1.46
CA TRP A 158 22.27 -14.50 -0.86
C TRP A 158 22.04 -15.84 -0.14
N ILE A 159 20.93 -15.99 0.60
CA ILE A 159 20.54 -17.25 1.25
C ILE A 159 20.31 -18.36 0.22
N GLN A 160 19.69 -18.01 -0.92
CA GLN A 160 19.45 -18.94 -2.03
C GLN A 160 20.76 -19.48 -2.63
N ILE A 161 21.83 -18.69 -2.63
CA ILE A 161 23.12 -19.08 -3.21
C ILE A 161 23.93 -19.92 -2.24
N GLU A 162 23.99 -19.52 -0.96
CA GLU A 162 24.85 -20.22 0.00
C GLU A 162 24.26 -21.53 0.54
N ASN A 163 22.94 -21.60 0.75
CA ASN A 163 22.30 -22.73 1.42
C ASN A 163 21.07 -23.26 0.65
N PRO A 164 21.26 -23.93 -0.50
CA PRO A 164 20.16 -24.38 -1.35
C PRO A 164 19.26 -25.45 -0.69
N SER A 165 19.81 -26.30 0.19
CA SER A 165 19.05 -27.31 0.93
C SER A 165 18.08 -26.68 1.93
N ILE A 166 18.52 -25.64 2.64
CA ILE A 166 17.69 -24.87 3.58
C ILE A 166 16.54 -24.20 2.82
N VAL A 167 16.81 -23.62 1.65
CA VAL A 167 15.80 -22.95 0.82
C VAL A 167 14.70 -23.92 0.37
N LEU A 168 15.07 -25.15 -0.02
CA LEU A 168 14.10 -26.20 -0.36
C LEU A 168 13.28 -26.65 0.86
N ALA A 169 13.92 -26.74 2.04
CA ALA A 169 13.23 -27.08 3.28
C ALA A 169 12.24 -25.98 3.71
N LEU A 170 12.63 -24.71 3.60
CA LEU A 170 11.76 -23.56 3.89
C LEU A 170 10.58 -23.46 2.91
N GLU A 171 10.78 -23.77 1.61
CA GLU A 171 9.68 -23.87 0.63
C GLU A 171 8.69 -24.98 1.02
N ARG A 172 9.19 -26.18 1.38
CA ARG A 172 8.33 -27.30 1.83
C ARG A 172 7.60 -26.97 3.14
N LEU A 173 8.27 -26.32 4.08
CA LEU A 173 7.70 -25.90 5.37
C LEU A 173 6.52 -24.95 5.18
N LEU A 174 6.66 -23.91 4.34
CA LEU A 174 5.57 -23.00 4.02
C LEU A 174 4.37 -23.74 3.41
N PHE A 175 4.61 -24.63 2.44
CA PHE A 175 3.52 -25.37 1.80
C PHE A 175 2.83 -26.37 2.74
N ALA A 176 3.51 -26.89 3.75
CA ALA A 176 2.95 -27.82 4.74
C ALA A 176 2.18 -27.11 5.86
N CYS A 177 2.67 -25.98 6.38
CA CYS A 177 2.07 -25.33 7.55
C CYS A 177 1.00 -24.29 7.20
N LEU A 178 1.11 -23.60 6.05
CA LEU A 178 0.16 -22.54 5.68
C LEU A 178 -1.30 -23.00 5.57
N PRO A 179 -1.62 -24.18 5.01
CA PRO A 179 -3.02 -24.57 4.86
C PRO A 179 -3.77 -24.76 6.17
N ILE A 180 -3.06 -25.05 7.26
CA ILE A 180 -3.61 -25.29 8.60
C ILE A 180 -3.66 -23.98 9.39
N THR A 181 -2.57 -23.20 9.35
CA THR A 181 -2.47 -21.93 10.09
C THR A 181 -3.36 -20.84 9.49
N SER A 182 -3.35 -20.68 8.17
CA SER A 182 -4.15 -19.65 7.50
C SER A 182 -5.65 -19.95 7.54
N SER A 183 -6.08 -21.21 7.44
CA SER A 183 -7.51 -21.54 7.60
C SER A 183 -8.00 -21.18 9.00
N ALA A 184 -7.24 -21.49 10.05
CA ALA A 184 -7.59 -21.18 11.43
C ALA A 184 -7.66 -19.66 11.68
N LEU A 185 -6.66 -18.89 11.24
CA LEU A 185 -6.68 -17.42 11.40
C LEU A 185 -7.80 -16.75 10.59
N PHE A 186 -8.05 -17.19 9.35
CA PHE A 186 -9.15 -16.66 8.56
C PHE A 186 -10.49 -16.96 9.23
N THR A 187 -10.67 -18.17 9.79
CA THR A 187 -11.88 -18.45 10.55
C THR A 187 -12.02 -17.56 11.77
N TRP A 188 -10.95 -17.38 12.54
CA TRP A 188 -10.98 -16.51 13.72
C TRP A 188 -11.39 -15.08 13.33
N ALA A 189 -10.76 -14.52 12.30
CA ALA A 189 -11.10 -13.20 11.77
C ALA A 189 -12.55 -13.09 11.28
N THR A 190 -13.10 -14.14 10.65
CA THR A 190 -14.52 -14.13 10.23
C THR A 190 -15.48 -14.26 11.40
N ILE A 191 -15.13 -15.06 12.41
CA ILE A 191 -15.97 -15.29 13.60
C ILE A 191 -16.02 -14.01 14.43
N SER A 192 -14.92 -13.27 14.55
CA SER A 192 -14.91 -11.98 15.24
C SER A 192 -15.80 -10.94 14.57
N ALA A 193 -16.04 -11.05 13.25
CA ALA A 193 -16.88 -10.12 12.50
C ALA A 193 -18.36 -10.56 12.40
N VAL A 194 -18.64 -11.85 12.21
CA VAL A 194 -19.98 -12.37 11.86
C VAL A 194 -20.60 -13.21 12.99
N GLY A 195 -19.82 -13.61 13.99
CA GLY A 195 -20.26 -14.45 15.10
C GLY A 195 -20.03 -15.95 14.90
N MET A 196 -20.27 -16.73 15.97
CA MET A 196 -19.85 -18.14 16.08
C MET A 196 -20.84 -19.14 15.45
N VAL A 197 -22.07 -18.74 15.17
CA VAL A 197 -23.18 -19.65 14.80
C VAL A 197 -22.84 -20.56 13.62
N ASN A 198 -22.26 -20.01 12.55
CA ASN A 198 -21.90 -20.75 11.32
C ASN A 198 -20.39 -21.02 11.18
N ALA A 199 -19.63 -20.96 12.28
CA ALA A 199 -18.17 -21.00 12.27
C ALA A 199 -17.57 -22.26 11.61
N SER A 200 -18.20 -23.42 11.77
CA SER A 200 -17.76 -24.68 11.16
C SER A 200 -17.83 -24.66 9.63
N TYR A 201 -18.83 -23.99 9.06
CA TYR A 201 -18.96 -23.82 7.61
C TYR A 201 -17.92 -22.84 7.06
N TYR A 202 -17.56 -21.79 7.82
CA TYR A 202 -16.46 -20.90 7.43
C TYR A 202 -15.13 -21.66 7.39
N LEU A 203 -14.87 -22.50 8.41
CA LEU A 203 -13.68 -23.36 8.44
C LEU A 203 -13.62 -24.32 7.26
N MET A 204 -14.75 -24.94 6.92
CA MET A 204 -14.88 -25.82 5.75
C MET A 204 -14.52 -25.12 4.43
N ILE A 205 -14.98 -23.88 4.23
CA ILE A 205 -14.70 -23.13 3.00
C ILE A 205 -13.22 -22.75 2.93
N PHE A 206 -12.65 -22.20 4.01
CA PHE A 206 -11.24 -21.82 4.02
C PHE A 206 -10.31 -23.03 3.90
N SER A 207 -10.63 -24.17 4.52
CA SER A 207 -9.87 -25.40 4.35
C SER A 207 -9.90 -25.90 2.90
N CYS A 208 -11.06 -25.86 2.23
CA CYS A 208 -11.15 -26.20 0.80
C CYS A 208 -10.30 -25.26 -0.08
N LEU A 209 -10.35 -23.96 0.17
CA LEU A 209 -9.59 -22.96 -0.58
C LEU A 209 -8.09 -23.14 -0.42
N PHE A 210 -7.59 -23.26 0.81
CA PHE A 210 -6.17 -23.45 1.06
C PHE A 210 -5.66 -24.82 0.62
N TYR A 211 -6.49 -25.86 0.73
CA TYR A 211 -6.19 -27.17 0.16
C TYR A 211 -5.97 -27.08 -1.37
N TRP A 212 -6.82 -26.34 -2.09
CA TRP A 212 -6.66 -26.13 -3.53
C TRP A 212 -5.36 -25.40 -3.89
N LEU A 213 -4.99 -24.39 -3.10
CA LEU A 213 -3.85 -23.52 -3.38
C LEU A 213 -2.50 -24.24 -3.15
N PHE A 214 -2.43 -25.08 -2.11
CA PHE A 214 -1.17 -25.64 -1.61
C PHE A 214 -1.05 -27.17 -1.77
N SER A 215 -2.12 -27.94 -1.55
CA SER A 215 -2.05 -29.43 -1.47
C SER A 215 -2.05 -30.15 -2.82
N ILE A 216 -2.41 -29.49 -3.91
CA ILE A 216 -2.33 -30.08 -5.27
C ILE A 216 -0.85 -30.27 -5.63
N PRO A 217 -0.44 -31.38 -6.28
CA PRO A 217 0.96 -31.61 -6.62
C PRO A 217 1.55 -30.45 -7.45
N ARG A 218 2.56 -29.77 -6.88
CA ARG A 218 3.30 -28.65 -7.49
C ARG A 218 4.79 -28.92 -7.54
N VAL A 219 5.43 -28.44 -8.60
CA VAL A 219 6.88 -28.47 -8.78
C VAL A 219 7.54 -27.39 -7.91
N SER A 220 8.68 -27.72 -7.31
CA SER A 220 9.51 -26.78 -6.53
C SER A 220 10.04 -25.63 -7.41
N SER A 221 10.13 -24.44 -6.84
CA SER A 221 10.66 -23.25 -7.54
C SER A 221 12.17 -23.36 -7.83
N TYR A 222 12.88 -24.19 -7.06
CA TYR A 222 14.34 -24.20 -7.04
C TYR A 222 14.97 -25.50 -7.56
N LYS A 223 14.16 -26.51 -7.93
CA LYS A 223 14.64 -27.72 -8.61
C LYS A 223 14.65 -27.49 -10.12
N SER A 224 15.78 -27.79 -10.79
CA SER A 224 15.90 -27.58 -12.23
C SER A 224 14.85 -28.37 -13.02
N LYS A 225 14.25 -27.69 -13.99
CA LYS A 225 13.45 -28.31 -15.05
C LYS A 225 14.39 -29.11 -15.94
N LEU A 226 14.34 -30.43 -15.89
CA LEU A 226 14.78 -31.28 -17.01
C LEU A 226 13.77 -31.09 -18.17
N GLU A 227 13.82 -29.93 -18.82
CA GLU A 227 12.91 -29.55 -19.92
C GLU A 227 13.23 -30.26 -21.25
N VAL A 228 14.22 -31.17 -21.30
CA VAL A 228 14.65 -31.82 -22.56
C VAL A 228 14.00 -33.20 -22.82
N ALA A 229 13.28 -33.80 -21.86
CA ALA A 229 12.76 -35.18 -22.05
C ALA A 229 11.30 -35.41 -21.63
N TYR A 230 10.48 -34.37 -21.44
CA TYR A 230 9.08 -34.55 -21.05
C TYR A 230 8.10 -34.23 -22.19
N HIS A 231 8.22 -34.96 -23.29
CA HIS A 231 7.12 -35.17 -24.22
C HIS A 231 6.20 -36.27 -23.67
N GLY A 232 5.40 -35.94 -22.64
CA GLY A 232 4.29 -36.80 -22.20
C GLY A 232 4.51 -37.72 -20.99
N GLY A 233 5.65 -37.65 -20.28
CA GLY A 233 5.90 -38.44 -19.05
C GLY A 233 5.40 -37.80 -17.74
N GLU A 234 5.21 -38.62 -16.69
CA GLU A 234 4.87 -38.15 -15.33
C GLU A 234 6.05 -37.43 -14.66
N VAL A 235 5.76 -36.32 -13.96
CA VAL A 235 6.76 -35.60 -13.14
C VAL A 235 7.24 -36.55 -12.02
N PRO A 236 8.58 -36.71 -11.84
CA PRO A 236 9.12 -37.58 -10.81
C PRO A 236 8.77 -37.03 -9.43
N ASP A 237 8.44 -37.92 -8.50
CA ASP A 237 7.93 -37.56 -7.17
C ASP A 237 8.92 -36.68 -6.38
N GLU A 238 10.21 -36.82 -6.65
CA GLU A 238 11.28 -36.02 -6.04
C GLU A 238 11.24 -34.54 -6.43
N ASN A 239 10.57 -34.14 -7.51
CA ASN A 239 10.49 -32.74 -7.94
C ASN A 239 9.29 -31.99 -7.34
N LEU A 240 8.40 -32.70 -6.63
CA LEU A 240 7.25 -32.11 -5.96
C LEU A 240 7.65 -31.47 -4.62
N ILE A 241 6.93 -30.42 -4.23
CA ILE A 241 7.16 -29.73 -2.94
C ILE A 241 6.69 -30.60 -1.77
N LEU A 242 5.48 -31.15 -1.86
CA LEU A 242 4.83 -31.94 -0.81
C LEU A 242 5.01 -33.45 -1.06
N GLY A 243 5.30 -34.18 0.01
CA GLY A 243 5.35 -35.63 0.01
C GLY A 243 3.98 -36.28 0.28
N PRO A 244 3.93 -37.62 0.33
CA PRO A 244 2.69 -38.34 0.61
C PRO A 244 2.16 -38.11 2.03
N LEU A 245 3.05 -37.91 3.02
CA LEU A 245 2.66 -37.71 4.42
C LEU A 245 1.95 -36.37 4.61
N GLU A 246 2.50 -35.27 4.07
CA GLU A 246 1.86 -33.95 4.17
C GLU A 246 0.52 -33.93 3.46
N ASN A 247 0.43 -34.58 2.29
CA ASN A 247 -0.83 -34.70 1.57
C ASN A 247 -1.88 -35.49 2.37
N CYS A 248 -1.48 -36.56 3.07
CA CYS A 248 -2.36 -37.30 3.97
C CYS A 248 -2.88 -36.40 5.11
N VAL A 249 -1.97 -35.69 5.80
CA VAL A 249 -2.33 -34.75 6.88
C VAL A 249 -3.29 -33.67 6.37
N HIS A 250 -3.02 -33.07 5.22
CA HIS A 250 -3.90 -32.06 4.63
C HIS A 250 -5.28 -32.63 4.28
N THR A 251 -5.36 -33.88 3.80
CA THR A 251 -6.65 -34.53 3.53
C THR A 251 -7.44 -34.86 4.80
N LEU A 252 -6.76 -35.32 5.85
CA LEU A 252 -7.40 -35.55 7.14
C LEU A 252 -7.90 -34.24 7.76
N TYR A 253 -7.10 -33.18 7.68
CA TYR A 253 -7.50 -31.84 8.12
C TYR A 253 -8.72 -31.33 7.36
N LEU A 254 -8.73 -31.45 6.03
CA LEU A 254 -9.85 -31.04 5.17
C LEU A 254 -11.17 -31.74 5.54
N LEU A 255 -11.13 -33.05 5.77
CA LEU A 255 -12.34 -33.87 6.00
C LEU A 255 -12.84 -33.81 7.44
N PHE A 256 -11.94 -33.85 8.43
CA PHE A 256 -12.33 -34.04 9.83
C PHE A 256 -12.31 -32.76 10.65
N CYS A 257 -11.45 -31.78 10.36
CA CYS A 257 -11.32 -30.60 11.21
C CYS A 257 -12.63 -29.77 11.29
N PRO A 258 -13.33 -29.45 10.18
CA PRO A 258 -14.61 -28.74 10.24
C PRO A 258 -15.70 -29.50 11.01
N LEU A 259 -15.75 -30.82 10.84
CA LEU A 259 -16.68 -31.71 11.55
C LEU A 259 -16.41 -31.70 13.05
N MET A 260 -15.16 -31.95 13.47
CA MET A 260 -14.77 -31.99 14.87
C MET A 260 -15.00 -30.64 15.56
N PHE A 261 -14.74 -29.54 14.85
CA PHE A 261 -15.00 -28.20 15.34
C PHE A 261 -16.50 -27.93 15.53
N HIS A 262 -17.36 -28.42 14.63
CA HIS A 262 -18.81 -28.34 14.81
C HIS A 262 -19.28 -29.16 16.01
N ILE A 263 -18.75 -30.38 16.16
CA ILE A 263 -19.10 -31.26 17.29
C ILE A 263 -18.69 -30.63 18.61
N ALA A 264 -17.49 -30.06 18.70
CA ALA A 264 -17.01 -29.39 19.90
C ALA A 264 -17.83 -28.14 20.24
N SER A 265 -18.16 -27.31 19.24
CA SER A 265 -18.91 -26.07 19.45
C SER A 265 -20.39 -26.29 19.79
N HIS A 266 -21.04 -27.29 19.18
CA HIS A 266 -22.48 -27.55 19.31
C HIS A 266 -22.79 -28.85 20.05
N HIS A 267 -21.91 -29.28 20.95
CA HIS A 267 -22.01 -30.59 21.63
C HIS A 267 -23.35 -30.85 22.33
N SER A 268 -24.01 -29.79 22.83
CA SER A 268 -25.31 -29.86 23.50
C SER A 268 -26.51 -30.06 22.54
N ILE A 269 -26.37 -29.72 21.26
CA ILE A 269 -27.46 -29.70 20.27
C ILE A 269 -27.16 -30.63 19.07
N LEU A 270 -26.16 -31.51 19.20
CA LEU A 270 -25.66 -32.40 18.13
C LEU A 270 -26.75 -33.14 17.34
N PHE A 271 -27.76 -33.67 18.04
CA PHE A 271 -28.81 -34.47 17.41
C PHE A 271 -29.93 -33.65 16.76
N SER A 272 -29.94 -32.33 16.94
CA SER A 272 -30.95 -31.46 16.33
C SER A 272 -30.76 -31.31 14.82
N SER A 273 -29.53 -31.43 14.30
CA SER A 273 -29.21 -31.19 12.89
C SER A 273 -28.16 -32.17 12.36
N VAL A 274 -28.52 -33.45 12.35
CA VAL A 274 -27.67 -34.53 11.79
C VAL A 274 -27.26 -34.24 10.33
N SER A 275 -28.09 -33.50 9.58
CA SER A 275 -27.78 -33.00 8.24
C SER A 275 -26.48 -32.21 8.17
N ASP A 276 -26.19 -31.41 9.19
CA ASP A 276 -25.08 -30.45 9.18
C ASP A 276 -23.74 -31.18 9.38
N MET A 277 -23.72 -32.22 10.22
CA MET A 277 -22.58 -33.11 10.37
C MET A 277 -22.25 -33.82 9.05
N PHE A 278 -23.27 -34.34 8.36
CA PHE A 278 -23.08 -35.00 7.07
C PHE A 278 -22.63 -34.02 5.98
N LEU A 279 -23.18 -32.82 5.92
CA LEU A 279 -22.76 -31.79 4.95
C LEU A 279 -21.29 -31.39 5.19
N LEU A 280 -20.89 -31.17 6.44
CA LEU A 280 -19.52 -30.78 6.80
C LEU A 280 -18.46 -31.84 6.44
N PHE A 281 -18.84 -33.12 6.33
CA PHE A 281 -17.94 -34.17 5.89
C PHE A 281 -18.01 -34.44 4.38
N PHE A 282 -19.22 -34.63 3.84
CA PHE A 282 -19.41 -35.08 2.46
C PHE A 282 -19.20 -33.96 1.42
N VAL A 283 -19.37 -32.68 1.78
CA VAL A 283 -19.05 -31.56 0.87
C VAL A 283 -17.53 -31.45 0.64
N PRO A 284 -16.67 -31.39 1.66
CA PRO A 284 -15.21 -31.46 1.48
C PRO A 284 -14.76 -32.75 0.79
N PHE A 285 -15.45 -33.87 1.02
CA PHE A 285 -15.16 -35.12 0.35
C PHE A 285 -15.46 -35.08 -1.16
N LEU A 286 -16.61 -34.54 -1.58
CA LEU A 286 -16.90 -34.29 -3.00
C LEU A 286 -15.86 -33.35 -3.62
N PHE A 287 -15.48 -32.30 -2.90
CA PHE A 287 -14.44 -31.37 -3.33
C PHE A 287 -13.08 -32.07 -3.50
N GLN A 288 -12.71 -32.95 -2.57
CA GLN A 288 -11.48 -33.76 -2.64
C GLN A 288 -11.49 -34.70 -3.86
N LEU A 289 -12.63 -35.34 -4.14
CA LEU A 289 -12.80 -36.19 -5.32
C LEU A 289 -12.71 -35.37 -6.60
N TYR A 290 -13.21 -34.14 -6.62
CA TYR A 290 -13.00 -33.22 -7.74
C TYR A 290 -11.52 -32.81 -7.87
N ALA A 291 -10.85 -32.46 -6.77
CA ALA A 291 -9.42 -32.14 -6.75
C ALA A 291 -8.54 -33.32 -7.19
N SER A 292 -9.01 -34.56 -7.02
CA SER A 292 -8.32 -35.76 -7.52
C SER A 292 -8.15 -35.75 -9.04
N THR A 293 -8.99 -35.04 -9.80
CA THR A 293 -8.81 -34.86 -11.26
C THR A 293 -7.48 -34.17 -11.62
N ARG A 294 -6.90 -33.43 -10.66
CA ARG A 294 -5.60 -32.76 -10.77
C ARG A 294 -4.50 -33.45 -9.97
N GLY A 295 -4.72 -34.69 -9.52
CA GLY A 295 -3.72 -35.51 -8.84
C GLY A 295 -3.68 -35.36 -7.31
N ALA A 296 -4.69 -34.79 -6.66
CA ALA A 296 -4.73 -34.65 -5.19
C ALA A 296 -4.66 -35.99 -4.41
N LEU A 297 -5.22 -37.07 -4.98
CA LEU A 297 -5.22 -38.42 -4.39
C LEU A 297 -4.07 -39.32 -4.90
N ARG A 298 -3.04 -38.74 -5.53
CA ARG A 298 -1.90 -39.52 -6.08
C ARG A 298 -1.15 -40.31 -5.00
N TRP A 299 -1.21 -39.88 -3.74
CA TRP A 299 -0.59 -40.57 -2.61
C TRP A 299 -1.33 -41.86 -2.20
N VAL A 300 -2.61 -42.02 -2.57
CA VAL A 300 -3.43 -43.21 -2.25
C VAL A 300 -3.17 -44.34 -3.24
N SER A 301 -3.18 -44.04 -4.54
CA SER A 301 -2.88 -45.02 -5.58
C SER A 301 -2.29 -44.32 -6.80
N LYS A 302 -1.31 -44.96 -7.45
CA LYS A 302 -0.75 -44.51 -8.74
C LYS A 302 -1.56 -45.00 -9.95
N ASN A 303 -2.46 -45.98 -9.76
CA ASN A 303 -3.23 -46.58 -10.85
C ASN A 303 -4.45 -45.71 -11.21
N ASN A 304 -4.47 -45.14 -12.41
CA ASN A 304 -5.56 -44.27 -12.89
C ASN A 304 -6.93 -44.95 -12.90
N ASN A 305 -7.00 -46.25 -13.22
CA ASN A 305 -8.25 -47.00 -13.27
C ASN A 305 -8.85 -47.19 -11.87
N HIS A 306 -8.01 -47.49 -10.87
CA HIS A 306 -8.45 -47.59 -9.48
C HIS A 306 -8.91 -46.23 -8.94
N LEU A 307 -8.18 -45.15 -9.25
CA LEU A 307 -8.57 -43.79 -8.87
C LEU A 307 -9.90 -43.36 -9.52
N GLN A 308 -10.16 -43.75 -10.76
CA GLN A 308 -11.42 -43.48 -11.44
C GLN A 308 -12.58 -44.24 -10.80
N SER A 309 -12.39 -45.52 -10.46
CA SER A 309 -13.39 -46.32 -9.74
C SER A 309 -13.72 -45.70 -8.38
N ILE A 310 -12.70 -45.34 -7.60
CA ILE A 310 -12.86 -44.64 -6.31
C ILE A 310 -13.64 -43.33 -6.50
N ARG A 311 -13.32 -42.54 -7.53
CA ARG A 311 -14.01 -41.26 -7.79
C ARG A 311 -15.49 -41.45 -8.10
N VAL A 312 -15.83 -42.43 -8.93
CA VAL A 312 -17.23 -42.67 -9.35
C VAL A 312 -18.04 -43.24 -8.19
N VAL A 313 -17.56 -44.29 -7.53
CA VAL A 313 -18.30 -44.97 -6.46
C VAL A 313 -18.46 -44.05 -5.25
N ASN A 314 -17.37 -43.49 -4.74
CA ASN A 314 -17.44 -42.63 -3.57
C ASN A 314 -18.10 -41.28 -3.89
N GLY A 315 -17.95 -40.80 -5.12
CA GLY A 315 -18.63 -39.59 -5.60
C GLY A 315 -20.14 -39.77 -5.66
N ALA A 316 -20.63 -40.93 -6.12
CA ALA A 316 -22.06 -41.24 -6.14
C ALA A 316 -22.65 -41.32 -4.72
N VAL A 317 -21.98 -42.01 -3.80
CA VAL A 317 -22.41 -42.09 -2.40
C VAL A 317 -22.46 -40.71 -1.75
N ALA A 318 -21.40 -39.91 -1.91
CA ALA A 318 -21.33 -38.58 -1.34
C ALA A 318 -22.38 -37.63 -1.93
N LEU A 319 -22.66 -37.73 -3.24
CA LEU A 319 -23.68 -36.94 -3.91
C LEU A 319 -25.08 -37.27 -3.39
N VAL A 320 -25.41 -38.55 -3.17
CA VAL A 320 -26.69 -38.96 -2.58
C VAL A 320 -26.88 -38.35 -1.20
N VAL A 321 -25.88 -38.49 -0.31
CA VAL A 321 -25.98 -37.97 1.06
C VAL A 321 -26.12 -36.45 1.07
N VAL A 322 -25.29 -35.74 0.29
CA VAL A 322 -25.35 -34.26 0.23
C VAL A 322 -26.70 -33.76 -0.27
N VAL A 323 -27.25 -34.39 -1.31
CA VAL A 323 -28.56 -34.00 -1.87
C VAL A 323 -29.67 -34.20 -0.83
N ILE A 324 -29.73 -35.35 -0.16
CA ILE A 324 -30.72 -35.62 0.89
C ILE A 324 -30.61 -34.59 2.02
N CYS A 325 -29.39 -34.27 2.46
CA CYS A 325 -29.20 -33.26 3.51
C CYS A 325 -29.65 -31.86 3.07
N LEU A 326 -29.40 -31.46 1.82
CA LEU A 326 -29.85 -30.18 1.27
C LEU A 326 -31.38 -30.15 1.08
N GLU A 327 -32.01 -31.26 0.74
CA GLU A 327 -33.47 -31.35 0.65
C GLU A 327 -34.13 -31.11 2.00
N ILE A 328 -33.67 -31.78 3.06
CA ILE A 328 -34.21 -31.61 4.42
C ILE A 328 -34.00 -30.17 4.89
N ARG A 329 -32.79 -29.64 4.74
CA ARG A 329 -32.38 -28.35 5.34
C ARG A 329 -32.84 -27.13 4.53
N VAL A 330 -32.88 -27.21 3.21
CA VAL A 330 -33.16 -26.05 2.34
C VAL A 330 -34.53 -26.18 1.69
N VAL A 331 -34.78 -27.29 0.99
CA VAL A 331 -35.99 -27.42 0.17
C VAL A 331 -37.24 -27.55 1.04
N PHE A 332 -37.27 -28.51 1.97
CA PHE A 332 -38.45 -28.73 2.82
C PHE A 332 -38.57 -27.68 3.92
N HIS A 333 -37.46 -27.27 4.54
CA HIS A 333 -37.49 -26.28 5.62
C HIS A 333 -37.80 -24.86 5.12
N SER A 334 -37.11 -24.37 4.08
CA SER A 334 -37.26 -22.97 3.62
C SER A 334 -38.29 -22.82 2.50
N PHE A 335 -38.38 -23.80 1.58
CA PHE A 335 -39.25 -23.71 0.40
C PHE A 335 -40.47 -24.63 0.46
N GLY A 336 -40.73 -25.30 1.59
CA GLY A 336 -41.82 -26.27 1.72
C GLY A 336 -43.20 -25.70 1.38
N ARG A 337 -43.43 -24.40 1.61
CA ARG A 337 -44.69 -23.71 1.29
C ARG A 337 -44.97 -23.59 -0.21
N TYR A 338 -43.93 -23.66 -1.05
CA TYR A 338 -44.07 -23.59 -2.51
C TYR A 338 -44.25 -24.96 -3.16
N ILE A 339 -44.11 -26.04 -2.39
CA ILE A 339 -44.34 -27.40 -2.88
C ILE A 339 -45.85 -27.66 -2.85
N GLN A 340 -46.45 -27.75 -4.03
CA GLN A 340 -47.91 -27.92 -4.16
C GLN A 340 -48.36 -29.39 -4.05
N VAL A 341 -47.42 -30.33 -4.04
CA VAL A 341 -47.69 -31.77 -3.99
C VAL A 341 -47.80 -32.25 -2.53
N ALA A 342 -48.81 -33.08 -2.24
CA ALA A 342 -48.99 -33.67 -0.91
C ALA A 342 -47.96 -34.79 -0.60
N PRO A 343 -47.57 -34.98 0.68
CA PRO A 343 -46.78 -36.14 1.09
C PRO A 343 -47.55 -37.46 0.91
N PRO A 344 -46.89 -38.57 0.53
CA PRO A 344 -45.43 -38.78 0.40
C PRO A 344 -44.84 -38.43 -0.97
N MET A 345 -45.68 -38.07 -1.95
CA MET A 345 -45.25 -37.82 -3.33
C MET A 345 -44.34 -36.61 -3.46
N ASN A 346 -44.42 -35.64 -2.54
CA ASN A 346 -43.48 -34.53 -2.45
C ASN A 346 -42.03 -35.00 -2.26
N TYR A 347 -41.76 -35.91 -1.33
CA TYR A 347 -40.43 -36.43 -1.05
C TYR A 347 -39.87 -37.18 -2.25
N LEU A 348 -40.69 -38.02 -2.89
CA LEU A 348 -40.28 -38.76 -4.08
C LEU A 348 -39.99 -37.85 -5.28
N LEU A 349 -40.86 -36.88 -5.57
CA LEU A 349 -40.66 -36.03 -6.74
C LEU A 349 -39.53 -35.01 -6.55
N VAL A 350 -39.37 -34.47 -5.33
CA VAL A 350 -38.23 -33.59 -4.99
C VAL A 350 -36.91 -34.36 -5.09
N THR A 351 -36.84 -35.58 -4.53
CA THR A 351 -35.64 -36.42 -4.65
C THR A 351 -35.33 -36.77 -6.09
N VAL A 352 -36.32 -37.17 -6.89
CA VAL A 352 -36.12 -37.46 -8.32
C VAL A 352 -35.61 -36.22 -9.07
N ALA A 353 -36.15 -35.02 -8.79
CA ALA A 353 -35.71 -33.79 -9.44
C ALA A 353 -34.28 -33.39 -9.05
N MET A 354 -33.98 -33.36 -7.74
CA MET A 354 -32.68 -32.92 -7.20
C MET A 354 -31.58 -33.95 -7.45
N LEU A 355 -31.79 -35.20 -7.05
CA LEU A 355 -30.81 -36.28 -7.23
C LEU A 355 -30.66 -36.66 -8.70
N GLY A 356 -31.75 -36.72 -9.45
CA GLY A 356 -31.71 -36.96 -10.90
C GLY A 356 -30.97 -35.85 -11.65
N GLY A 357 -31.20 -34.58 -11.28
CA GLY A 357 -30.48 -33.44 -11.84
C GLY A 357 -28.98 -33.47 -11.49
N ALA A 358 -28.65 -33.69 -10.21
CA ALA A 358 -27.27 -33.75 -9.73
C ALA A 358 -26.49 -34.93 -10.35
N SER A 359 -27.12 -36.10 -10.45
CA SER A 359 -26.52 -37.28 -11.08
C SER A 359 -26.34 -37.11 -12.59
N ALA A 360 -27.28 -36.46 -13.30
CA ALA A 360 -27.12 -36.13 -14.71
C ALA A 360 -25.92 -35.19 -14.94
N VAL A 361 -25.78 -34.13 -14.15
CA VAL A 361 -24.63 -33.21 -14.22
C VAL A 361 -23.33 -33.93 -13.85
N GLY A 362 -23.34 -34.77 -12.80
CA GLY A 362 -22.19 -35.56 -12.37
C GLY A 362 -21.71 -36.55 -13.44
N ALA A 363 -22.65 -37.29 -14.05
CA ALA A 363 -22.36 -38.25 -15.12
C ALA A 363 -21.76 -37.57 -16.35
N TYR A 364 -22.26 -36.39 -16.73
CA TYR A 364 -21.68 -35.58 -17.80
C TYR A 364 -20.29 -35.04 -17.42
N ALA A 365 -20.11 -34.52 -16.21
CA ALA A 365 -18.84 -33.95 -15.74
C ALA A 365 -17.72 -34.99 -15.64
N VAL A 366 -18.05 -36.23 -15.29
CA VAL A 366 -17.10 -37.36 -15.25
C VAL A 366 -16.88 -38.00 -16.63
N GLY A 367 -17.72 -37.65 -17.62
CA GLY A 367 -17.58 -38.13 -19.00
C GLY A 367 -18.14 -39.54 -19.23
N MET A 368 -19.13 -39.98 -18.45
CA MET A 368 -19.75 -41.31 -18.56
C MET A 368 -20.72 -41.45 -19.75
N ILE A 369 -21.00 -40.34 -20.44
CA ILE A 369 -21.94 -40.29 -21.57
C ILE A 369 -21.12 -40.43 -22.87
N SER A 370 -20.71 -41.65 -23.17
CA SER A 370 -20.03 -42.01 -24.43
C SER A 370 -20.85 -42.94 -25.32
N ASP A 371 -21.65 -43.81 -24.71
CA ASP A 371 -22.27 -44.94 -25.39
C ASP A 371 -23.73 -44.65 -25.75
N ALA A 372 -24.26 -45.35 -26.76
CA ALA A 372 -25.65 -45.19 -27.18
C ALA A 372 -26.62 -45.45 -26.01
N PHE A 373 -26.37 -46.48 -25.20
CA PHE A 373 -27.20 -46.80 -24.04
C PHE A 373 -27.12 -45.72 -22.95
N SER A 374 -25.92 -45.24 -22.59
CA SER A 374 -25.77 -44.19 -21.58
C SER A 374 -26.33 -42.84 -22.05
N SER A 375 -26.30 -42.56 -23.35
CA SER A 375 -26.95 -41.39 -23.94
C SER A 375 -28.49 -41.47 -23.85
N VAL A 376 -29.08 -42.65 -24.08
CA VAL A 376 -30.53 -42.87 -23.92
C VAL A 376 -30.93 -42.76 -22.45
N ALA A 377 -30.19 -43.38 -21.55
CA ALA A 377 -30.41 -43.27 -20.10
C ALA A 377 -30.34 -41.81 -19.62
N PHE A 378 -29.37 -41.04 -20.11
CA PHE A 378 -29.26 -39.61 -19.83
C PHE A 378 -30.46 -38.80 -20.35
N THR A 379 -30.96 -39.11 -21.55
CA THR A 379 -32.16 -38.46 -22.10
C THR A 379 -33.43 -38.81 -21.32
N ALA A 380 -33.59 -40.06 -20.89
CA ALA A 380 -34.73 -40.46 -20.07
C ALA A 380 -34.70 -39.78 -18.69
N LEU A 381 -33.52 -39.75 -18.05
CA LEU A 381 -33.33 -39.13 -16.74
C LEU A 381 -33.63 -37.62 -16.77
N THR A 382 -33.12 -36.89 -17.75
CA THR A 382 -33.34 -35.44 -17.88
C THR A 382 -34.80 -35.07 -18.17
N VAL A 383 -35.51 -35.89 -18.95
CA VAL A 383 -36.96 -35.74 -19.17
C VAL A 383 -37.74 -36.00 -17.88
N LEU A 384 -37.40 -37.07 -17.14
CA LEU A 384 -38.02 -37.39 -15.85
C LEU A 384 -37.79 -36.27 -14.82
N VAL A 385 -36.57 -35.74 -14.73
CA VAL A 385 -36.21 -34.62 -13.84
C VAL A 385 -37.03 -33.37 -14.17
N SER A 386 -37.16 -33.03 -15.46
CA SER A 386 -37.95 -31.87 -15.88
C SER A 386 -39.44 -32.03 -15.59
N ALA A 387 -39.98 -33.25 -15.71
CA ALA A 387 -41.36 -33.55 -15.36
C ALA A 387 -41.59 -33.45 -13.84
N ALA A 388 -40.73 -34.09 -13.06
CA ALA A 388 -40.81 -34.10 -11.60
C ALA A 388 -40.71 -32.68 -11.04
N GLY A 389 -39.75 -31.88 -11.51
CA GLY A 389 -39.60 -30.48 -11.10
C GLY A 389 -40.82 -29.62 -11.43
N ALA A 390 -41.43 -29.79 -12.61
CA ALA A 390 -42.64 -29.06 -12.98
C ALA A 390 -43.84 -29.42 -12.09
N ILE A 391 -44.01 -30.70 -11.75
CA ILE A 391 -45.09 -31.16 -10.85
C ILE A 391 -44.88 -30.62 -9.43
N VAL A 392 -43.64 -30.66 -8.91
CA VAL A 392 -43.30 -30.16 -7.56
C VAL A 392 -43.65 -28.68 -7.41
N VAL A 393 -43.33 -27.88 -8.42
CA VAL A 393 -43.61 -26.43 -8.46
C VAL A 393 -45.10 -26.12 -8.70
N GLY A 394 -45.90 -27.11 -9.10
CA GLY A 394 -47.34 -26.95 -9.32
C GLY A 394 -47.72 -26.52 -10.74
N PHE A 395 -46.87 -26.78 -11.74
CA PHE A 395 -47.16 -26.44 -13.13
C PHE A 395 -48.43 -27.19 -13.61
N PRO A 396 -49.34 -26.57 -14.38
CA PRO A 396 -50.61 -27.19 -14.73
C PRO A 396 -50.39 -28.46 -15.55
N LEU A 397 -51.06 -29.55 -15.16
CA LEU A 397 -50.89 -30.87 -15.78
C LEU A 397 -51.16 -30.88 -17.29
N MET A 398 -52.09 -30.03 -17.78
CA MET A 398 -52.38 -29.88 -19.20
C MET A 398 -51.19 -29.38 -20.02
N PHE A 399 -50.27 -28.63 -19.39
CA PHE A 399 -49.09 -28.05 -20.02
C PHE A 399 -47.81 -28.84 -19.75
N LEU A 400 -47.89 -29.97 -19.04
CA LEU A 400 -46.76 -30.86 -18.71
C LEU A 400 -45.93 -31.32 -19.93
N PRO A 401 -46.47 -31.45 -21.16
CA PRO A 401 -45.64 -31.70 -22.35
C PRO A 401 -44.54 -30.65 -22.58
N LEU A 402 -44.73 -29.39 -22.19
CA LEU A 402 -43.74 -28.32 -22.37
C LEU A 402 -42.43 -28.58 -21.58
N PRO A 403 -42.47 -28.85 -20.25
CA PRO A 403 -41.31 -29.31 -19.49
C PRO A 403 -40.65 -30.58 -20.06
N LEU A 404 -41.44 -31.59 -20.45
CA LEU A 404 -40.89 -32.84 -21.01
C LEU A 404 -40.07 -32.56 -22.28
N VAL A 405 -40.61 -31.75 -23.19
CA VAL A 405 -39.95 -31.35 -24.43
C VAL A 405 -38.71 -30.49 -24.15
N SER A 406 -38.76 -29.62 -23.12
CA SER A 406 -37.62 -28.84 -22.66
C SER A 406 -36.46 -29.74 -22.21
N GLY A 407 -36.73 -30.72 -21.32
CA GLY A 407 -35.75 -31.70 -20.86
C GLY A 407 -35.15 -32.54 -22.00
N PHE A 408 -35.99 -32.96 -22.96
CA PHE A 408 -35.53 -33.70 -24.15
C PHE A 408 -34.56 -32.87 -25.01
N TYR A 409 -34.89 -31.60 -25.26
CA TYR A 409 -34.02 -30.72 -26.06
C TYR A 409 -32.70 -30.37 -25.35
N LEU A 410 -32.72 -30.25 -24.02
CA LEU A 410 -31.50 -30.12 -23.22
C LEU A 410 -30.61 -31.36 -23.35
N ALA A 411 -31.20 -32.55 -23.24
CA ALA A 411 -30.47 -33.80 -23.37
C ALA A 411 -29.89 -34.00 -24.77
N ARG A 412 -30.66 -33.64 -25.80
CA ARG A 412 -30.22 -33.65 -27.20
C ARG A 412 -29.08 -32.67 -27.43
N PHE A 413 -29.07 -31.52 -26.77
CA PHE A 413 -27.95 -30.59 -26.84
C PHE A 413 -26.66 -31.21 -26.29
N PHE A 414 -26.69 -31.85 -25.11
CA PHE A 414 -25.48 -32.46 -24.54
C PHE A 414 -24.99 -33.69 -25.31
N THR A 415 -25.89 -34.47 -25.91
CA THR A 415 -25.53 -35.68 -26.66
C THR A 415 -25.14 -35.40 -28.12
N LYS A 416 -25.93 -34.59 -28.84
CA LYS A 416 -25.75 -34.30 -30.27
C LYS A 416 -25.10 -32.94 -30.57
N LYS A 417 -24.85 -32.10 -29.55
CA LYS A 417 -24.25 -30.75 -29.68
C LYS A 417 -24.98 -29.81 -30.66
N SER A 418 -26.29 -29.98 -30.83
CA SER A 418 -27.09 -29.15 -31.73
C SER A 418 -27.49 -27.81 -31.10
N LEU A 419 -27.07 -26.68 -31.69
CA LEU A 419 -27.49 -25.34 -31.25
C LEU A 419 -29.01 -25.07 -31.28
N PRO A 420 -29.79 -25.49 -32.30
CA PRO A 420 -31.23 -25.19 -32.32
C PRO A 420 -31.99 -25.87 -31.17
N SER A 421 -31.55 -27.06 -30.73
CA SER A 421 -32.16 -27.70 -29.56
C SER A 421 -31.89 -26.92 -28.27
N TYR A 422 -30.73 -26.25 -28.16
CA TYR A 422 -30.46 -25.40 -27.00
C TYR A 422 -31.40 -24.18 -26.96
N PHE A 423 -31.59 -23.48 -28.08
CA PHE A 423 -32.51 -22.34 -28.13
C PHE A 423 -33.97 -22.75 -27.90
N ALA A 424 -34.38 -23.92 -28.39
CA ALA A 424 -35.70 -24.49 -28.08
C ALA A 424 -35.87 -24.76 -26.57
N PHE A 425 -34.83 -25.32 -25.92
CA PHE A 425 -34.80 -25.48 -24.46
C PHE A 425 -34.91 -24.14 -23.74
N VAL A 426 -34.12 -23.12 -24.12
CA VAL A 426 -34.14 -21.79 -23.47
C VAL A 426 -35.52 -21.14 -23.58
N LEU A 427 -36.19 -21.24 -24.72
CA LEU A 427 -37.54 -20.69 -24.92
C LEU A 427 -38.56 -21.39 -24.02
N LEU A 428 -38.53 -22.73 -23.96
CA LEU A 428 -39.47 -23.49 -23.14
C LEU A 428 -39.21 -23.30 -21.64
N ALA A 429 -37.94 -23.31 -21.22
CA ALA A 429 -37.56 -23.10 -19.83
C ALA A 429 -37.87 -21.67 -19.34
N SER A 430 -37.66 -20.64 -20.18
CA SER A 430 -38.02 -19.26 -19.83
C SER A 430 -39.53 -19.06 -19.64
N LEU A 431 -40.37 -19.72 -20.44
CA LEU A 431 -41.82 -19.72 -20.24
C LEU A 431 -42.20 -20.35 -18.88
N MET A 432 -41.54 -21.43 -18.47
CA MET A 432 -41.78 -22.05 -17.15
C MET A 432 -41.39 -21.12 -16.00
N VAL A 433 -40.22 -20.48 -16.08
CA VAL A 433 -39.78 -19.50 -15.07
C VAL A 433 -40.73 -18.31 -15.00
N MET A 434 -41.13 -17.77 -16.16
CA MET A 434 -42.06 -16.66 -16.23
C MET A 434 -43.41 -17.03 -15.62
N TRP A 435 -43.95 -18.20 -15.93
CA TRP A 435 -45.18 -18.70 -15.32
C TRP A 435 -45.07 -18.81 -13.79
N PHE A 436 -43.97 -19.37 -13.27
CA PHE A 436 -43.76 -19.51 -11.84
C PHE A 436 -43.74 -18.16 -11.12
N VAL A 437 -43.02 -17.18 -11.67
CA VAL A 437 -42.93 -15.83 -11.10
C VAL A 437 -44.27 -15.10 -11.18
N LEU A 438 -44.99 -15.25 -12.30
CA LEU A 438 -46.33 -14.67 -12.48
C LEU A 438 -47.30 -15.19 -11.43
N GLN A 439 -47.36 -16.50 -11.23
CA GLN A 439 -48.32 -17.13 -10.34
C GLN A 439 -48.07 -16.83 -8.85
N ASN A 440 -46.80 -16.74 -8.44
CA ASN A 440 -46.45 -16.64 -7.01
C ASN A 440 -46.20 -15.21 -6.54
N PHE A 441 -45.66 -14.32 -7.38
CA PHE A 441 -45.11 -13.04 -6.91
C PHE A 441 -45.65 -11.80 -7.64
N TRP A 442 -46.11 -11.94 -8.88
CA TRP A 442 -46.34 -10.78 -9.76
C TRP A 442 -47.54 -9.92 -9.39
N ASP A 443 -48.59 -10.54 -8.83
CA ASP A 443 -49.82 -9.87 -8.42
C ASP A 443 -49.79 -9.39 -6.96
N LEU A 444 -48.71 -9.65 -6.24
CA LEU A 444 -48.52 -9.16 -4.88
C LEU A 444 -48.15 -7.67 -4.90
N ASN A 445 -49.00 -6.83 -4.29
CA ASN A 445 -48.79 -5.39 -4.17
C ASN A 445 -47.88 -5.03 -2.98
N ILE A 446 -46.66 -5.58 -2.97
CA ILE A 446 -45.65 -5.29 -1.94
C ILE A 446 -44.62 -4.32 -2.52
N TRP A 447 -44.20 -3.35 -1.70
CA TRP A 447 -43.12 -2.42 -2.06
C TRP A 447 -41.81 -2.91 -1.42
N LEU A 448 -40.77 -3.10 -2.23
CA LEU A 448 -39.51 -3.68 -1.82
C LEU A 448 -38.35 -2.90 -2.45
N ALA A 449 -37.36 -2.50 -1.64
CA ALA A 449 -36.14 -1.81 -2.10
C ALA A 449 -36.40 -0.56 -2.99
N GLY A 450 -37.47 0.19 -2.71
CA GLY A 450 -37.81 1.40 -3.47
C GLY A 450 -38.62 1.16 -4.75
N MET A 451 -39.05 -0.07 -5.04
CA MET A 451 -39.84 -0.44 -6.22
C MET A 451 -40.99 -1.39 -5.89
N SER A 452 -41.99 -1.46 -6.77
CA SER A 452 -43.05 -2.48 -6.67
C SER A 452 -42.48 -3.87 -6.98
N LEU A 453 -42.94 -4.89 -6.25
CA LEU A 453 -42.53 -6.28 -6.46
C LEU A 453 -42.78 -6.74 -7.90
N LYS A 454 -43.84 -6.24 -8.53
CA LYS A 454 -44.12 -6.46 -9.96
C LYS A 454 -43.00 -5.97 -10.88
N SER A 455 -42.42 -4.79 -10.61
CA SER A 455 -41.27 -4.27 -11.37
C SER A 455 -40.03 -5.13 -11.12
N PHE A 456 -39.85 -5.60 -9.88
CA PHE A 456 -38.74 -6.47 -9.54
C PHE A 456 -38.83 -7.83 -10.25
N CYS A 457 -40.02 -8.44 -10.27
CA CYS A 457 -40.28 -9.69 -10.98
C CYS A 457 -39.92 -9.59 -12.47
N LYS A 458 -40.24 -8.46 -13.12
CA LYS A 458 -39.82 -8.19 -14.52
C LYS A 458 -38.30 -8.22 -14.69
N LEU A 459 -37.57 -7.61 -13.76
CA LEU A 459 -36.10 -7.57 -13.81
C LEU A 459 -35.48 -8.95 -13.58
N ILE A 460 -35.97 -9.74 -12.61
CA ILE A 460 -35.49 -11.11 -12.38
C ILE A 460 -35.77 -11.99 -13.61
N VAL A 461 -36.99 -11.95 -14.15
CA VAL A 461 -37.35 -12.77 -15.32
C VAL A 461 -36.45 -12.40 -16.51
N ALA A 462 -36.21 -11.11 -16.76
CA ALA A 462 -35.28 -10.67 -17.79
C ALA A 462 -33.85 -11.17 -17.53
N ASP A 463 -33.38 -11.13 -16.29
CA ASP A 463 -32.04 -11.57 -15.91
C ASP A 463 -31.86 -13.08 -16.09
N VAL A 464 -32.84 -13.89 -15.70
CA VAL A 464 -32.84 -15.36 -15.88
C VAL A 464 -32.87 -15.73 -17.37
N ILE A 465 -33.66 -15.03 -18.18
CA ILE A 465 -33.70 -15.24 -19.64
C ILE A 465 -32.33 -14.92 -20.27
N LEU A 466 -31.67 -13.83 -19.84
CA LEU A 466 -30.33 -13.50 -20.29
C LEU A 466 -29.31 -14.56 -19.85
N ALA A 467 -29.34 -15.00 -18.59
CA ALA A 467 -28.44 -16.02 -18.07
C ALA A 467 -28.56 -17.36 -18.83
N MET A 468 -29.77 -17.76 -19.23
CA MET A 468 -29.99 -18.97 -20.02
C MET A 468 -29.63 -18.81 -21.51
N SER A 469 -29.81 -17.63 -22.09
CA SER A 469 -29.55 -17.41 -23.52
C SER A 469 -28.06 -17.22 -23.84
N VAL A 470 -27.31 -16.55 -22.97
CA VAL A 470 -25.89 -16.20 -23.17
C VAL A 470 -25.00 -17.41 -23.49
N PRO A 471 -25.08 -18.57 -22.79
CA PRO A 471 -24.24 -19.73 -23.13
C PRO A 471 -24.52 -20.29 -24.54
N GLY A 472 -25.76 -20.21 -25.01
CA GLY A 472 -26.15 -20.60 -26.36
C GLY A 472 -25.60 -19.65 -27.42
N ILE A 473 -25.72 -18.34 -27.17
CA ILE A 473 -25.15 -17.29 -28.03
C ILE A 473 -23.61 -17.42 -28.06
N ALA A 474 -22.98 -17.82 -26.95
CA ALA A 474 -21.54 -18.00 -26.84
C ALA A 474 -20.97 -19.15 -27.70
N LEU A 475 -21.82 -20.03 -28.23
CA LEU A 475 -21.43 -21.11 -29.14
C LEU A 475 -21.61 -20.75 -30.62
N LEU A 476 -22.15 -19.56 -30.92
CA LEU A 476 -22.27 -19.05 -32.29
C LEU A 476 -20.89 -18.74 -32.90
N PRO A 477 -20.79 -18.70 -34.24
CA PRO A 477 -19.54 -18.39 -34.93
C PRO A 477 -18.98 -17.02 -34.52
N SER A 478 -17.65 -16.88 -34.60
CA SER A 478 -16.91 -15.69 -34.14
C SER A 478 -17.36 -14.36 -34.75
N LYS A 479 -18.03 -14.36 -35.90
CA LYS A 479 -18.64 -13.16 -36.51
C LYS A 479 -19.73 -12.54 -35.63
N LEU A 480 -20.41 -13.35 -34.81
CA LEU A 480 -21.49 -12.93 -33.90
C LEU A 480 -21.02 -12.73 -32.46
N ARG A 481 -19.70 -12.66 -32.23
CA ARG A 481 -19.12 -12.45 -30.90
C ARG A 481 -19.66 -11.21 -30.18
N PHE A 482 -19.96 -10.14 -30.92
CA PHE A 482 -20.55 -8.92 -30.35
C PHE A 482 -21.86 -9.18 -29.59
N LEU A 483 -22.70 -10.13 -30.04
CA LEU A 483 -23.94 -10.49 -29.32
C LEU A 483 -23.65 -11.14 -27.96
N THR A 484 -22.59 -11.95 -27.88
CA THR A 484 -22.15 -12.55 -26.61
C THR A 484 -21.62 -11.48 -25.65
N GLU A 485 -20.88 -10.51 -26.18
CA GLU A 485 -20.33 -9.39 -25.40
C GLU A 485 -21.47 -8.52 -24.87
N LEU A 486 -22.42 -8.15 -25.72
CA LEU A 486 -23.59 -7.36 -25.35
C LEU A 486 -24.45 -8.10 -24.31
N GLY A 487 -24.72 -9.40 -24.51
CA GLY A 487 -25.53 -10.20 -23.60
C GLY A 487 -24.92 -10.36 -22.21
N VAL A 488 -23.60 -10.55 -22.12
CA VAL A 488 -22.91 -10.65 -20.81
C VAL A 488 -22.84 -9.28 -20.12
N ILE A 489 -22.62 -8.20 -20.88
CA ILE A 489 -22.64 -6.83 -20.32
C ILE A 489 -24.05 -6.47 -19.83
N SER A 490 -25.10 -6.80 -20.58
CA SER A 490 -26.48 -6.53 -20.16
C SER A 490 -26.88 -7.31 -18.92
N HIS A 491 -26.49 -8.59 -18.83
CA HIS A 491 -26.70 -9.40 -17.63
C HIS A 491 -25.96 -8.81 -16.42
N ALA A 492 -24.69 -8.44 -16.57
CA ALA A 492 -23.92 -7.82 -15.49
C ALA A 492 -24.53 -6.48 -15.03
N LEU A 493 -25.02 -5.64 -15.96
CA LEU A 493 -25.68 -4.37 -15.64
C LEU A 493 -26.98 -4.57 -14.86
N LEU A 494 -27.83 -5.52 -15.28
CA LEU A 494 -29.07 -5.83 -14.57
C LEU A 494 -28.79 -6.37 -13.17
N LEU A 495 -27.83 -7.29 -13.04
CA LEU A 495 -27.42 -7.81 -11.74
C LEU A 495 -26.88 -6.71 -10.82
N CYS A 496 -26.05 -5.78 -11.34
CA CYS A 496 -25.59 -4.62 -10.57
C CYS A 496 -26.75 -3.72 -10.14
N HIS A 497 -27.73 -3.49 -11.00
CA HIS A 497 -28.91 -2.68 -10.69
C HIS A 497 -29.75 -3.31 -9.58
N ILE A 498 -30.01 -4.62 -9.67
CA ILE A 498 -30.77 -5.38 -8.67
C ILE A 498 -30.04 -5.34 -7.33
N GLU A 499 -28.76 -5.72 -7.29
CA GLU A 499 -27.98 -5.74 -6.05
C GLU A 499 -27.86 -4.35 -5.40
N ASN A 500 -27.67 -3.29 -6.19
CA ASN A 500 -27.62 -1.92 -5.66
C ASN A 500 -28.92 -1.53 -4.96
N ARG A 501 -30.07 -1.90 -5.53
CA ARG A 501 -31.37 -1.64 -4.90
C ARG A 501 -31.49 -2.42 -3.61
N PHE A 502 -31.23 -3.72 -3.64
CA PHE A 502 -31.37 -4.57 -2.46
C PHE A 502 -30.44 -4.19 -1.31
N PHE A 503 -29.17 -3.91 -1.60
CA PHE A 503 -28.16 -3.63 -0.58
C PHE A 503 -28.26 -2.19 -0.04
N ASN A 504 -28.30 -1.18 -0.92
CA ASN A 504 -28.25 0.22 -0.47
C ASN A 504 -29.61 0.75 0.01
N TYR A 505 -30.74 0.35 -0.61
CA TYR A 505 -32.05 0.82 -0.10
C TYR A 505 -32.45 0.14 1.20
N SER A 506 -32.11 -1.14 1.42
CA SER A 506 -32.42 -1.80 2.70
C SER A 506 -31.66 -1.11 3.84
N ASN A 507 -30.36 -0.91 3.67
CA ASN A 507 -29.50 -0.33 4.71
C ASN A 507 -29.81 1.15 5.00
N MET A 508 -30.33 1.89 4.03
CA MET A 508 -30.65 3.32 4.23
C MET A 508 -31.97 3.55 4.96
N TYR A 509 -32.96 2.67 4.79
CA TYR A 509 -34.33 2.89 5.30
C TYR A 509 -34.74 1.95 6.44
N TYR A 510 -34.15 0.75 6.52
CA TYR A 510 -34.36 -0.20 7.62
C TYR A 510 -33.12 -0.21 8.51
N PHE A 511 -32.91 0.88 9.24
CA PHE A 511 -31.93 0.94 10.33
C PHE A 511 -32.55 0.25 11.55
N GLY A 512 -32.13 -0.97 11.88
CA GLY A 512 -32.39 -1.57 13.20
C GLY A 512 -33.05 -2.95 13.27
N ASP A 513 -33.45 -3.58 12.16
CA ASP A 513 -33.86 -5.00 12.18
C ASP A 513 -32.63 -5.90 11.94
N GLU A 514 -32.47 -6.95 12.76
CA GLU A 514 -31.34 -7.91 12.66
C GLU A 514 -31.30 -8.68 11.31
N ASP A 515 -32.37 -8.61 10.53
CA ASP A 515 -32.51 -9.32 9.26
C ASP A 515 -32.06 -8.46 8.07
N VAL A 516 -30.77 -8.54 7.76
CA VAL A 516 -30.19 -7.96 6.53
C VAL A 516 -30.83 -8.62 5.30
N MET A 517 -31.66 -7.88 4.55
CA MET A 517 -32.39 -8.40 3.38
C MET A 517 -31.48 -8.92 2.26
N TYR A 518 -30.29 -8.34 2.06
CA TYR A 518 -29.30 -8.81 1.09
C TYR A 518 -27.89 -8.82 1.69
N PRO A 519 -27.31 -10.00 1.95
CA PRO A 519 -26.08 -10.09 2.72
C PRO A 519 -24.85 -9.67 1.91
N SER A 520 -23.87 -9.08 2.60
CA SER A 520 -22.61 -8.60 2.02
C SER A 520 -21.80 -9.70 1.32
N TYR A 521 -21.82 -10.92 1.85
CA TYR A 521 -21.10 -12.06 1.24
C TYR A 521 -21.64 -12.43 -0.16
N MET A 522 -22.93 -12.17 -0.45
CA MET A 522 -23.48 -12.40 -1.78
C MET A 522 -22.87 -11.42 -2.79
N VAL A 523 -22.79 -10.12 -2.47
CA VAL A 523 -22.13 -9.12 -3.32
C VAL A 523 -20.67 -9.51 -3.62
N ILE A 524 -19.95 -9.96 -2.60
CA ILE A 524 -18.55 -10.40 -2.73
C ILE A 524 -18.46 -11.63 -3.65
N SER A 525 -19.29 -12.65 -3.41
CA SER A 525 -19.26 -13.89 -4.19
C SER A 525 -19.64 -13.67 -5.65
N THR A 526 -20.72 -12.93 -5.95
CA THR A 526 -21.15 -12.64 -7.32
C THR A 526 -20.11 -11.82 -8.07
N THR A 527 -19.41 -10.91 -7.38
CA THR A 527 -18.30 -10.12 -7.93
C THR A 527 -17.11 -10.99 -8.33
N PHE A 528 -16.60 -11.83 -7.42
CA PHE A 528 -15.43 -12.66 -7.69
C PHE A 528 -15.71 -13.77 -8.70
N VAL A 529 -16.88 -14.41 -8.63
CA VAL A 529 -17.31 -15.41 -9.61
C VAL A 529 -17.47 -14.76 -10.98
N GLY A 530 -18.11 -13.58 -11.06
CA GLY A 530 -18.25 -12.80 -12.29
C GLY A 530 -16.89 -12.47 -12.94
N LEU A 531 -15.92 -11.99 -12.15
CA LEU A 531 -14.56 -11.70 -12.62
C LEU A 531 -13.81 -12.96 -13.07
N ALA A 532 -13.92 -14.07 -12.34
CA ALA A 532 -13.29 -15.34 -12.69
C ALA A 532 -13.85 -15.90 -14.01
N LEU A 533 -15.16 -15.85 -14.20
CA LEU A 533 -15.83 -16.27 -15.42
C LEU A 533 -15.49 -15.36 -16.60
N ALA A 534 -15.49 -14.03 -16.43
CA ALA A 534 -15.11 -13.10 -17.47
C ALA A 534 -13.67 -13.33 -17.97
N ARG A 535 -12.72 -13.57 -17.04
CA ARG A 535 -11.34 -13.93 -17.39
C ARG A 535 -11.24 -15.25 -18.14
N LYS A 536 -12.00 -16.26 -17.72
CA LYS A 536 -12.06 -17.56 -18.40
C LYS A 536 -12.61 -17.43 -19.83
N LEU A 537 -13.69 -16.67 -20.01
CA LEU A 537 -14.30 -16.43 -21.34
C LEU A 537 -13.35 -15.71 -22.31
N VAL A 538 -12.46 -14.85 -21.81
CA VAL A 538 -11.41 -14.21 -22.61
C VAL A 538 -10.27 -15.18 -22.93
N ALA A 539 -9.85 -16.01 -21.97
CA ALA A 539 -8.86 -17.06 -22.20
C ALA A 539 -9.32 -18.05 -23.27
N ASP A 540 -10.61 -18.39 -23.27
CA ASP A 540 -11.27 -19.23 -24.27
C ASP A 540 -11.59 -18.48 -25.58
N GLN A 541 -11.15 -17.22 -25.74
CA GLN A 541 -11.36 -16.38 -26.92
C GLN A 541 -12.85 -16.15 -27.28
N ARG A 542 -13.76 -16.25 -26.32
CA ARG A 542 -15.20 -15.99 -26.52
C ARG A 542 -15.58 -14.53 -26.34
N ILE A 543 -14.88 -13.79 -25.49
CA ILE A 543 -15.15 -12.35 -25.21
C ILE A 543 -13.91 -11.51 -25.51
N GLY A 544 -14.05 -10.36 -26.16
CA GLY A 544 -12.95 -9.45 -26.49
C GLY A 544 -12.42 -8.67 -25.28
N GLN A 545 -11.25 -8.04 -25.45
CA GLN A 545 -10.61 -7.26 -24.38
C GLN A 545 -11.44 -6.03 -23.96
N LYS A 546 -12.21 -5.43 -24.88
CA LYS A 546 -13.10 -4.28 -24.58
C LYS A 546 -14.24 -4.66 -23.65
N ALA A 547 -14.88 -5.81 -23.91
CA ALA A 547 -15.95 -6.31 -23.06
C ALA A 547 -15.41 -6.78 -21.69
N LEU A 548 -14.23 -7.41 -21.65
CA LEU A 548 -13.56 -7.70 -20.37
C LEU A 548 -13.35 -6.45 -19.54
N TRP A 549 -12.86 -5.37 -20.16
CA TRP A 549 -12.62 -4.10 -19.49
C TRP A 549 -13.91 -3.55 -18.85
N ILE A 550 -15.01 -3.46 -19.61
CA ILE A 550 -16.32 -3.01 -19.09
C ILE A 550 -16.79 -3.90 -17.92
N LEU A 551 -16.75 -5.23 -18.10
CA LEU A 551 -17.17 -6.18 -17.08
C LEU A 551 -16.30 -6.08 -15.81
N THR A 552 -14.99 -5.89 -15.97
CA THR A 552 -14.11 -5.69 -14.82
C THR A 552 -14.46 -4.43 -14.05
N CYS A 553 -14.78 -3.33 -14.73
CA CYS A 553 -15.22 -2.09 -14.07
C CYS A 553 -16.55 -2.27 -13.34
N LEU A 554 -17.55 -2.90 -13.97
CA LEU A 554 -18.87 -3.13 -13.38
C LEU A 554 -18.83 -4.06 -12.15
N TYR A 555 -18.06 -5.15 -12.22
CA TYR A 555 -17.92 -6.03 -11.07
C TYR A 555 -17.12 -5.36 -9.95
N PHE A 556 -16.04 -4.62 -10.25
CA PHE A 556 -15.29 -3.93 -9.20
C PHE A 556 -16.09 -2.80 -8.53
N SER A 557 -16.97 -2.10 -9.28
CA SER A 557 -17.84 -1.08 -8.69
C SER A 557 -18.81 -1.62 -7.65
N LYS A 558 -19.16 -2.91 -7.70
CA LYS A 558 -20.01 -3.53 -6.67
C LYS A 558 -19.37 -3.51 -5.30
N LEU A 559 -18.04 -3.64 -5.23
CA LEU A 559 -17.31 -3.63 -3.96
C LEU A 559 -17.42 -2.27 -3.25
N ALA A 560 -17.64 -1.17 -3.99
CA ALA A 560 -17.81 0.14 -3.40
C ALA A 560 -19.05 0.22 -2.48
N MET A 561 -20.09 -0.56 -2.79
CA MET A 561 -21.32 -0.62 -1.96
C MET A 561 -21.03 -1.12 -0.54
N LEU A 562 -20.01 -1.98 -0.36
CA LEU A 562 -19.66 -2.54 0.96
C LEU A 562 -19.03 -1.51 1.89
N PHE A 563 -18.43 -0.45 1.34
CA PHE A 563 -17.74 0.58 2.11
C PHE A 563 -18.66 1.77 2.40
N ILE A 564 -19.51 2.15 1.44
CA ILE A 564 -20.35 3.35 1.54
C ILE A 564 -21.75 3.05 1.06
N THR A 565 -22.72 3.29 1.94
CA THR A 565 -24.15 3.13 1.67
C THR A 565 -24.74 4.44 1.14
N SER A 566 -24.64 4.66 -0.17
CA SER A 566 -25.31 5.79 -0.82
C SER A 566 -25.96 5.37 -2.15
N LYS A 567 -27.06 6.04 -2.51
CA LYS A 567 -27.97 5.63 -3.61
C LYS A 567 -27.26 5.52 -4.96
N SER A 568 -26.20 6.31 -5.17
CA SER A 568 -25.50 6.46 -6.45
C SER A 568 -24.11 5.82 -6.49
N VAL A 569 -23.61 5.28 -5.37
CA VAL A 569 -22.20 4.83 -5.20
C VAL A 569 -21.78 3.81 -6.24
N LEU A 570 -22.62 2.82 -6.55
CA LEU A 570 -22.29 1.80 -7.55
C LEU A 570 -22.11 2.43 -8.95
N TRP A 571 -23.01 3.31 -9.36
CA TRP A 571 -22.96 3.90 -10.71
C TRP A 571 -21.83 4.90 -10.85
N VAL A 572 -21.59 5.69 -9.81
CA VAL A 572 -20.49 6.65 -9.77
C VAL A 572 -19.14 5.93 -9.78
N SER A 573 -18.97 4.90 -8.95
CA SER A 573 -17.73 4.11 -8.96
C SER A 573 -17.52 3.38 -10.29
N ALA A 574 -18.58 2.90 -10.96
CA ALA A 574 -18.49 2.32 -12.29
C ALA A 574 -17.99 3.35 -13.32
N VAL A 575 -18.56 4.57 -13.33
CA VAL A 575 -18.15 5.66 -14.24
C VAL A 575 -16.71 6.08 -13.99
N LEU A 576 -16.29 6.24 -12.73
CA LEU A 576 -14.90 6.56 -12.39
C LEU A 576 -13.93 5.46 -12.82
N LEU A 577 -14.26 4.19 -12.54
CA LEU A 577 -13.43 3.06 -12.96
C LEU A 577 -13.32 2.97 -14.49
N LEU A 578 -14.41 3.21 -15.22
CA LEU A 578 -14.42 3.29 -16.68
C LEU A 578 -13.57 4.47 -17.20
N ALA A 579 -13.52 5.61 -16.50
CA ALA A 579 -12.68 6.73 -16.92
C ALA A 579 -11.17 6.44 -16.71
N VAL A 580 -10.79 5.82 -15.59
CA VAL A 580 -9.38 5.69 -15.16
C VAL A 580 -8.68 4.45 -15.70
N SER A 581 -9.40 3.35 -15.89
CA SER A 581 -8.81 2.04 -16.25
C SER A 581 -8.39 1.81 -17.72
N PRO A 582 -8.82 2.58 -18.75
CA PRO A 582 -8.39 2.38 -20.15
C PRO A 582 -6.87 2.22 -20.36
N PRO A 583 -6.00 3.06 -19.78
CA PRO A 583 -4.55 2.95 -19.96
C PRO A 583 -3.96 1.66 -19.39
N LEU A 584 -4.62 1.05 -18.39
CA LEU A 584 -4.14 -0.16 -17.71
C LEU A 584 -4.65 -1.44 -18.37
N LEU A 585 -5.89 -1.43 -18.87
CA LEU A 585 -6.60 -2.62 -19.30
C LEU A 585 -6.76 -2.73 -20.83
N LEU A 586 -6.98 -1.61 -21.54
CA LEU A 586 -7.25 -1.64 -22.99
C LEU A 586 -5.97 -1.59 -23.83
N TYR A 587 -4.98 -0.81 -23.43
CA TYR A 587 -3.75 -0.59 -24.20
C TYR A 587 -2.56 -1.45 -23.74
N LYS A 588 -2.83 -2.52 -22.99
CA LYS A 588 -1.79 -3.38 -22.39
C LYS A 588 -1.12 -4.27 -23.46
N GLU A 589 0.02 -3.83 -24.00
CA GLU A 589 0.93 -4.71 -24.74
C GLU A 589 2.32 -4.80 -24.09
N LYS A 590 2.83 -6.04 -24.02
CA LYS A 590 4.14 -6.40 -23.44
C LYS A 590 5.33 -6.09 -24.36
N ILE A 591 5.12 -5.46 -25.51
CA ILE A 591 6.20 -5.22 -26.48
C ILE A 591 6.88 -3.89 -26.11
N LYS A 592 8.13 -4.00 -25.65
CA LYS A 592 8.98 -2.88 -25.24
C LYS A 592 9.05 -1.82 -26.34
N GLY A 593 8.56 -0.60 -26.05
CA GLY A 593 9.12 0.63 -26.63
C GLY A 593 8.24 1.48 -27.55
N ALA A 594 6.98 1.12 -27.84
CA ALA A 594 6.10 2.00 -28.63
C ALA A 594 4.72 2.14 -28.00
N SER A 595 4.37 3.35 -27.58
CA SER A 595 3.01 3.66 -27.12
C SER A 595 2.04 3.61 -28.31
N LYS A 596 1.02 2.75 -28.25
CA LYS A 596 -0.07 2.76 -29.26
C LYS A 596 -0.95 4.01 -29.19
N MET A 597 -1.01 4.66 -28.01
CA MET A 597 -1.93 5.77 -27.76
C MET A 597 -1.42 7.07 -28.39
N LYS A 598 -2.22 7.65 -29.29
CA LYS A 598 -1.90 8.95 -29.91
C LYS A 598 -2.03 10.08 -28.88
N ALA A 599 -1.29 11.16 -29.06
CA ALA A 599 -1.33 12.31 -28.13
C ALA A 599 -2.75 12.86 -27.92
N TRP A 600 -3.55 12.98 -28.99
CA TRP A 600 -4.95 13.43 -28.88
C TRP A 600 -5.80 12.49 -28.01
N GLN A 601 -5.58 11.17 -28.08
CA GLN A 601 -6.27 10.18 -27.25
C GLN A 601 -5.84 10.33 -25.78
N GLY A 602 -4.57 10.68 -25.53
CA GLY A 602 -4.05 11.10 -24.22
C GLY A 602 -4.86 12.24 -23.61
N TYR A 603 -5.01 13.33 -24.35
CA TYR A 603 -5.76 14.49 -23.90
C TYR A 603 -7.25 14.20 -23.72
N VAL A 604 -7.86 13.41 -24.61
CA VAL A 604 -9.27 13.01 -24.46
C VAL A 604 -9.47 12.15 -23.22
N HIS A 605 -8.60 11.17 -22.96
CA HIS A 605 -8.68 10.36 -21.75
C HIS A 605 -8.50 11.19 -20.47
N ALA A 606 -7.54 12.13 -20.45
CA ALA A 606 -7.38 13.05 -19.33
C ALA A 606 -8.61 13.95 -19.13
N GLY A 607 -9.20 14.45 -20.23
CA GLY A 607 -10.45 15.22 -20.20
C GLY A 607 -11.63 14.40 -19.67
N THR A 608 -11.75 13.12 -20.08
CA THR A 608 -12.80 12.24 -19.56
C THR A 608 -12.62 11.94 -18.07
N VAL A 609 -11.37 11.81 -17.59
CA VAL A 609 -11.08 11.65 -16.16
C VAL A 609 -11.54 12.89 -15.40
N ALA A 610 -11.13 14.08 -15.82
CA ALA A 610 -11.51 15.34 -15.17
C ALA A 610 -13.03 15.57 -15.15
N LEU A 611 -13.72 15.26 -16.26
CA LEU A 611 -15.18 15.39 -16.35
C LEU A 611 -15.88 14.36 -15.45
N SER A 612 -15.39 13.12 -15.42
CA SER A 612 -15.94 12.06 -14.56
C SER A 612 -15.79 12.38 -13.08
N THR A 613 -14.63 12.83 -12.63
CA THR A 613 -14.40 13.22 -11.23
C THR A 613 -15.26 14.41 -10.84
N TRP A 614 -15.48 15.36 -11.75
CA TRP A 614 -16.34 16.51 -11.51
C TRP A 614 -17.82 16.12 -11.37
N PHE A 615 -18.31 15.23 -12.25
CA PHE A 615 -19.67 14.71 -12.20
C PHE A 615 -19.91 13.89 -10.92
N CYS A 616 -18.89 13.18 -10.46
CA CYS A 616 -18.93 12.30 -9.30
C CYS A 616 -18.59 12.97 -7.96
N ARG A 617 -18.43 14.30 -7.92
CA ARG A 617 -17.92 15.05 -6.75
C ARG A 617 -18.71 14.82 -5.47
N GLU A 618 -20.04 14.73 -5.53
CA GLU A 618 -20.88 14.60 -4.32
C GLU A 618 -20.57 13.29 -3.58
N THR A 619 -20.43 12.18 -4.30
CA THR A 619 -20.01 10.91 -3.68
C THR A 619 -18.58 10.96 -3.15
N ILE A 620 -17.68 11.68 -3.82
CA ILE A 620 -16.30 11.87 -3.35
C ILE A 620 -16.31 12.65 -2.02
N PHE A 621 -17.20 13.64 -1.90
CA PHE A 621 -17.38 14.42 -0.68
C PHE A 621 -18.00 13.58 0.45
N GLU A 622 -18.99 12.74 0.15
CA GLU A 622 -19.56 11.76 1.09
C GLU A 622 -18.49 10.78 1.59
N VAL A 623 -17.66 10.22 0.70
CA VAL A 623 -16.52 9.34 1.06
C VAL A 623 -15.58 10.04 2.03
N LEU A 624 -15.26 11.29 1.73
CA LEU A 624 -14.30 12.08 2.49
C LEU A 624 -14.86 12.47 3.87
N GLN A 625 -16.15 12.79 3.95
CA GLN A 625 -16.86 13.01 5.20
C GLN A 625 -16.92 11.73 6.05
N TRP A 626 -17.20 10.58 5.43
CA TRP A 626 -17.19 9.28 6.10
C TRP A 626 -15.81 8.98 6.68
N TRP A 627 -14.74 9.23 5.92
CA TRP A 627 -13.36 9.03 6.38
C TRP A 627 -12.97 9.96 7.53
N ASN A 628 -13.35 11.24 7.44
CA ASN A 628 -12.95 12.26 8.42
C ASN A 628 -13.85 12.28 9.66
N GLY A 629 -15.03 11.65 9.60
CA GLY A 629 -16.05 11.66 10.65
C GLY A 629 -16.71 13.03 10.90
N ARG A 630 -16.27 14.09 10.20
CA ARG A 630 -16.73 15.48 10.30
C ARG A 630 -16.88 16.07 8.90
N SER A 631 -17.69 17.12 8.77
CA SER A 631 -17.81 17.87 7.51
C SER A 631 -16.44 18.46 7.12
N PRO A 632 -15.82 18.02 6.01
CA PRO A 632 -14.51 18.50 5.58
C PRO A 632 -14.59 19.95 5.07
N SER A 633 -13.51 20.72 5.21
CA SER A 633 -13.46 22.10 4.72
C SER A 633 -13.51 22.20 3.19
N ASN A 634 -14.00 23.32 2.66
CA ASN A 634 -14.14 23.55 1.22
C ASN A 634 -12.83 23.36 0.44
N GLY A 635 -11.72 23.86 0.99
CA GLY A 635 -10.39 23.70 0.39
C GLY A 635 -9.94 22.23 0.33
N LEU A 636 -10.27 21.45 1.36
CA LEU A 636 -9.98 20.02 1.42
C LEU A 636 -10.79 19.24 0.37
N LEU A 637 -12.09 19.54 0.23
CA LEU A 637 -12.98 18.94 -0.77
C LEU A 637 -12.48 19.16 -2.20
N LEU A 638 -12.19 20.41 -2.57
CA LEU A 638 -11.68 20.74 -3.91
C LEU A 638 -10.27 20.20 -4.13
N GLY A 639 -9.40 20.31 -3.13
CA GLY A 639 -8.04 19.78 -3.18
C GLY A 639 -8.02 18.28 -3.45
N PHE A 640 -8.89 17.52 -2.78
CA PHE A 640 -9.03 16.08 -2.99
C PHE A 640 -9.50 15.75 -4.41
N CYS A 641 -10.45 16.49 -4.97
CA CYS A 641 -10.86 16.32 -6.38
C CYS A 641 -9.69 16.53 -7.35
N ILE A 642 -8.89 17.59 -7.15
CA ILE A 642 -7.74 17.90 -7.99
C ILE A 642 -6.66 16.81 -7.85
N VAL A 643 -6.33 16.38 -6.62
CA VAL A 643 -5.38 15.28 -6.42
C VAL A 643 -5.86 14.01 -7.09
N LEU A 644 -7.14 13.64 -6.94
CA LEU A 644 -7.71 12.45 -7.57
C LEU A 644 -7.61 12.51 -9.10
N THR A 645 -7.89 13.66 -9.72
CA THR A 645 -7.70 13.81 -11.18
C THR A 645 -6.24 13.62 -11.59
N GLY A 646 -5.30 14.20 -10.84
CA GLY A 646 -3.86 14.05 -11.08
C GLY A 646 -3.42 12.59 -10.94
N VAL A 647 -3.79 11.93 -9.84
CA VAL A 647 -3.46 10.52 -9.56
C VAL A 647 -4.03 9.60 -10.64
N ALA A 648 -5.29 9.80 -11.03
CA ALA A 648 -5.94 9.05 -12.10
C ALA A 648 -5.25 9.21 -13.47
N CYS A 649 -4.55 10.33 -13.71
CA CYS A 649 -3.79 10.54 -14.94
C CYS A 649 -2.37 9.93 -14.92
N ILE A 650 -1.85 9.47 -13.77
CA ILE A 650 -0.49 8.89 -13.66
C ILE A 650 -0.28 7.72 -14.64
N PRO A 651 -1.18 6.72 -14.76
CA PRO A 651 -0.98 5.60 -15.67
C PRO A 651 -0.85 6.02 -17.15
N ILE A 652 -1.53 7.10 -17.55
CA ILE A 652 -1.45 7.65 -18.91
C ILE A 652 -0.01 8.12 -19.18
N VAL A 653 0.54 8.94 -18.28
CA VAL A 653 1.87 9.54 -18.44
C VAL A 653 2.98 8.51 -18.20
N ALA A 654 2.86 7.66 -17.18
CA ALA A 654 3.89 6.69 -16.81
C ALA A 654 4.05 5.56 -17.82
N LEU A 655 2.95 5.03 -18.37
CA LEU A 655 3.00 3.88 -19.28
C LEU A 655 3.11 4.29 -20.75
N HIS A 656 2.43 5.36 -21.19
CA HIS A 656 2.35 5.72 -22.60
C HIS A 656 3.21 6.94 -22.97
N PHE A 657 3.26 7.97 -22.12
CA PHE A 657 3.99 9.21 -22.41
C PHE A 657 5.25 9.40 -21.56
N SER A 658 5.94 8.32 -21.23
CA SER A 658 7.14 8.37 -20.37
C SER A 658 8.28 9.19 -21.00
N HIS A 659 8.30 9.29 -22.34
CA HIS A 659 9.26 10.10 -23.10
C HIS A 659 8.96 11.61 -23.06
N VAL A 660 7.72 12.01 -22.81
CA VAL A 660 7.29 13.41 -22.86
C VAL A 660 7.48 14.06 -21.49
N GLN A 661 8.59 14.77 -21.33
CA GLN A 661 8.94 15.45 -20.07
C GLN A 661 7.92 16.52 -19.65
N SER A 662 7.32 17.23 -20.60
CA SER A 662 6.29 18.24 -20.30
C SER A 662 5.04 17.65 -19.64
N ALA A 663 4.62 16.46 -20.06
CA ALA A 663 3.48 15.75 -19.46
C ALA A 663 3.77 15.33 -18.02
N LYS A 664 4.97 14.82 -17.72
CA LYS A 664 5.40 14.50 -16.36
C LYS A 664 5.41 15.73 -15.45
N ARG A 665 5.91 16.86 -15.96
CA ARG A 665 5.98 18.11 -15.20
C ARG A 665 4.58 18.69 -14.92
N CYS A 666 3.71 18.70 -15.93
CA CYS A 666 2.33 19.14 -15.78
C CYS A 666 1.57 18.29 -14.76
N LEU A 667 1.74 16.97 -14.80
CA LEU A 667 1.17 16.04 -13.83
C LEU A 667 1.63 16.32 -12.39
N VAL A 668 2.94 16.55 -12.20
CA VAL A 668 3.49 16.93 -10.89
C VAL A 668 2.88 18.24 -10.40
N LEU A 669 2.71 19.22 -11.28
CA LEU A 669 2.09 20.49 -10.93
C LEU A 669 0.63 20.30 -10.51
N VAL A 670 -0.17 19.54 -11.26
CA VAL A 670 -1.57 19.25 -10.89
C VAL A 670 -1.67 18.55 -9.53
N VAL A 671 -0.86 17.51 -9.28
CA VAL A 671 -0.87 16.82 -7.98
C VAL A 671 -0.44 17.78 -6.86
N ALA A 672 0.58 18.61 -7.09
CA ALA A 672 1.02 19.60 -6.12
C ALA A 672 -0.06 20.66 -5.83
N THR A 673 -0.80 21.12 -6.85
CA THR A 673 -1.94 22.04 -6.65
C THR A 673 -2.97 21.44 -5.71
N GLY A 674 -3.39 20.19 -5.94
CA GLY A 674 -4.37 19.54 -5.09
C GLY A 674 -3.85 19.33 -3.66
N LEU A 675 -2.58 18.94 -3.49
CA LEU A 675 -1.96 18.77 -2.17
C LEU A 675 -1.89 20.09 -1.40
N LEU A 676 -1.57 21.20 -2.07
CA LEU A 676 -1.57 22.52 -1.45
C LEU A 676 -2.96 22.93 -0.98
N PHE A 677 -4.02 22.62 -1.75
CA PHE A 677 -5.40 22.86 -1.32
C PHE A 677 -5.79 22.01 -0.10
N ILE A 678 -5.31 20.76 -0.02
CA ILE A 678 -5.55 19.89 1.14
C ILE A 678 -4.82 20.41 2.39
N LEU A 679 -3.56 20.85 2.25
CA LEU A 679 -2.73 21.30 3.36
C LEU A 679 -3.12 22.70 3.87
N LEU A 680 -3.36 23.64 2.96
CA LEU A 680 -3.63 25.04 3.30
C LEU A 680 -5.13 25.33 3.49
N GLN A 681 -5.99 24.42 3.03
CA GLN A 681 -7.46 24.51 3.15
C GLN A 681 -8.02 25.91 2.88
N PRO A 682 -7.73 26.50 1.71
CA PRO A 682 -8.16 27.86 1.43
C PRO A 682 -9.70 27.93 1.42
N PRO A 683 -10.31 28.90 2.13
CA PRO A 683 -11.74 29.12 2.04
C PRO A 683 -12.13 29.54 0.62
N ILE A 684 -13.04 28.77 0.02
CA ILE A 684 -13.54 28.99 -1.34
C ILE A 684 -14.70 30.01 -1.26
N PRO A 685 -14.75 31.03 -2.13
CA PRO A 685 -15.88 31.97 -2.16
C PRO A 685 -17.19 31.25 -2.46
N LEU A 686 -18.28 31.63 -1.78
CA LEU A 686 -19.61 31.04 -1.94
C LEU A 686 -20.13 31.04 -3.39
N SER A 687 -19.69 32.00 -4.22
CA SER A 687 -20.01 32.03 -5.65
C SER A 687 -19.48 30.82 -6.43
N TRP A 688 -18.44 30.16 -5.92
CA TRP A 688 -17.84 28.94 -6.47
C TRP A 688 -18.36 27.68 -5.78
N ALA A 689 -19.31 27.77 -4.83
CA ALA A 689 -19.86 26.61 -4.14
C ALA A 689 -20.81 25.75 -5.02
N PHE A 690 -21.08 26.17 -6.26
CA PHE A 690 -21.79 25.41 -7.32
C PHE A 690 -22.99 24.55 -6.84
N GLY A 691 -23.77 25.06 -5.89
CA GLY A 691 -25.04 24.46 -5.44
C GLY A 691 -24.95 23.11 -4.73
N SER A 692 -23.80 22.72 -4.17
CA SER A 692 -23.70 21.51 -3.34
C SER A 692 -24.08 21.79 -1.89
N ASP A 693 -25.06 21.07 -1.37
CA ASP A 693 -25.51 21.17 0.02
C ASP A 693 -24.41 20.76 1.02
N LEU A 694 -23.53 19.84 0.63
CA LEU A 694 -22.36 19.41 1.42
C LEU A 694 -21.33 20.54 1.57
N ILE A 695 -21.08 21.31 0.51
CA ILE A 695 -20.18 22.48 0.55
C ILE A 695 -20.80 23.59 1.40
N TRP A 696 -22.13 23.74 1.36
CA TRP A 696 -22.83 24.70 2.19
C TRP A 696 -22.75 24.34 3.68
N ALA A 697 -22.96 23.07 4.03
CA ALA A 697 -22.79 22.56 5.40
C ALA A 697 -21.32 22.66 5.88
N ALA A 698 -20.35 22.41 5.00
CA ALA A 698 -18.92 22.55 5.31
C ALA A 698 -18.49 23.99 5.60
N HIS A 699 -19.17 24.98 5.01
CA HIS A 699 -18.92 26.40 5.26
C HIS A 699 -19.43 26.85 6.65
N GLN A 700 -20.39 26.13 7.22
CA GLN A 700 -20.93 26.37 8.56
C GLN A 700 -20.22 25.49 9.60
N SER A 701 -18.89 25.58 9.67
CA SER A 701 -18.06 24.83 10.63
C SER A 701 -18.64 24.93 12.04
N ALA A 702 -19.18 23.81 12.54
CA ALA A 702 -19.78 23.72 13.86
C ALA A 702 -18.81 24.10 14.99
N ASP A 703 -17.49 24.00 14.75
CA ASP A 703 -16.44 24.36 15.71
C ASP A 703 -16.32 25.88 15.89
N ASP A 704 -16.40 26.70 14.84
CA ASP A 704 -16.31 28.16 14.99
C ASP A 704 -17.52 28.73 15.75
N ILE A 705 -18.69 28.15 15.49
CA ILE A 705 -19.95 28.53 16.14
C ILE A 705 -20.00 28.00 17.59
N SER A 706 -19.52 26.78 17.85
CA SER A 706 -19.53 26.18 19.20
C SER A 706 -18.43 26.72 20.13
N ILE A 707 -17.27 27.09 19.59
CA ILE A 707 -16.14 27.59 20.39
C ILE A 707 -16.24 29.10 20.59
N TYR A 708 -16.58 29.85 19.53
CA TYR A 708 -16.53 31.32 19.57
C TYR A 708 -17.91 32.00 19.56
N GLY A 709 -19.00 31.29 19.31
CA GLY A 709 -20.36 31.86 19.31
C GLY A 709 -20.64 32.84 18.15
N PHE A 710 -19.64 33.17 17.33
CA PHE A 710 -19.75 34.00 16.14
C PHE A 710 -18.69 33.59 15.10
N ILE A 711 -18.96 33.88 13.82
CA ILE A 711 -18.02 33.63 12.73
C ILE A 711 -17.01 34.78 12.70
N ALA A 712 -15.79 34.55 13.19
CA ALA A 712 -14.70 35.51 13.03
C ALA A 712 -14.30 35.59 11.54
N SER A 713 -14.57 36.72 10.88
CA SER A 713 -14.27 36.93 9.47
C SER A 713 -12.76 37.07 9.23
N LYS A 714 -12.04 35.96 9.08
CA LYS A 714 -10.64 35.98 8.63
C LYS A 714 -10.59 36.38 7.14
N PRO A 715 -9.66 37.25 6.70
CA PRO A 715 -9.49 37.56 5.29
C PRO A 715 -9.07 36.29 4.55
N THR A 716 -9.85 35.91 3.54
CA THR A 716 -9.77 34.60 2.87
C THR A 716 -8.75 34.54 1.72
N TRP A 717 -8.37 35.69 1.18
CA TRP A 717 -7.51 35.85 0.01
C TRP A 717 -5.99 35.62 0.22
N PRO A 718 -5.37 35.82 1.41
CA PRO A 718 -3.92 35.67 1.58
C PRO A 718 -3.42 34.24 1.29
N SER A 719 -4.17 33.21 1.69
CA SER A 719 -3.84 31.80 1.43
C SER A 719 -3.68 31.49 -0.06
N TRP A 720 -4.44 32.16 -0.93
CA TRP A 720 -4.34 32.02 -2.39
C TRP A 720 -3.03 32.58 -2.95
N LEU A 721 -2.48 33.63 -2.34
CA LEU A 721 -1.16 34.15 -2.72
C LEU A 721 -0.04 33.18 -2.36
N LEU A 722 -0.14 32.52 -1.19
CA LEU A 722 0.83 31.49 -0.80
C LEU A 722 0.80 30.31 -1.78
N ILE A 723 -0.40 29.83 -2.13
CA ILE A 723 -0.57 28.77 -3.14
C ILE A 723 0.04 29.19 -4.48
N ALA A 724 -0.24 30.41 -4.94
CA ALA A 724 0.32 30.94 -6.18
C ALA A 724 1.85 30.99 -6.15
N ALA A 725 2.46 31.45 -5.04
CA ALA A 725 3.91 31.52 -4.87
C ALA A 725 4.57 30.12 -4.94
N VAL A 726 4.00 29.13 -4.25
CA VAL A 726 4.53 27.76 -4.26
C VAL A 726 4.37 27.11 -5.65
N LEU A 727 3.26 27.37 -6.35
CA LEU A 727 3.06 26.84 -7.70
C LEU A 727 3.99 27.49 -8.73
N LEU A 728 4.23 28.80 -8.63
CA LEU A 728 5.19 29.50 -9.48
C LEU A 728 6.60 28.95 -9.29
N THR A 729 7.01 28.72 -8.04
CA THR A 729 8.33 28.16 -7.74
C THR A 729 8.49 26.73 -8.24
N LEU A 730 7.47 25.89 -8.06
CA LEU A 730 7.46 24.53 -8.61
C LEU A 730 7.49 24.53 -10.14
N ALA A 731 6.75 25.42 -10.80
CA ALA A 731 6.74 25.57 -12.25
C ALA A 731 8.10 26.04 -12.81
N ALA A 732 8.81 26.89 -12.08
CA ALA A 732 10.17 27.34 -12.39
C ALA A 732 11.20 26.21 -12.25
N VAL A 733 11.20 25.49 -11.12
CA VAL A 733 12.13 24.36 -10.85
C VAL A 733 11.91 23.21 -11.83
N THR A 734 10.66 22.90 -12.13
CA THR A 734 10.33 21.88 -13.14
C THR A 734 10.60 22.34 -14.56
N SER A 735 11.01 23.59 -14.79
CA SER A 735 11.24 24.22 -16.10
C SER A 735 10.05 24.10 -17.06
N ILE A 736 8.83 24.15 -16.52
CA ILE A 736 7.62 24.44 -17.32
C ILE A 736 7.72 25.89 -17.79
N ILE A 737 8.14 26.78 -16.89
CA ILE A 737 8.49 28.16 -17.19
C ILE A 737 10.01 28.22 -17.42
N PRO A 738 10.50 28.72 -18.56
CA PRO A 738 11.93 28.71 -18.92
C PRO A 738 12.75 29.81 -18.19
N VAL A 739 12.65 29.89 -16.86
CA VAL A 739 13.36 30.87 -15.99
C VAL A 739 14.89 30.77 -16.11
N LYS A 740 15.41 29.58 -16.41
CA LYS A 740 16.84 29.32 -16.58
C LYS A 740 17.43 30.10 -17.77
N TYR A 741 16.67 30.27 -18.86
CA TYR A 741 17.19 30.79 -20.12
C TYR A 741 16.93 32.30 -20.32
N ILE A 742 15.88 32.85 -19.70
CA ILE A 742 15.45 34.24 -19.91
C ILE A 742 15.63 35.01 -18.60
N VAL A 743 16.51 36.03 -18.59
CA VAL A 743 16.85 36.80 -17.39
C VAL A 743 15.71 37.74 -16.97
N GLU A 744 15.01 38.38 -17.90
CA GLU A 744 13.87 39.26 -17.61
C GLU A 744 12.76 38.49 -16.87
N LEU A 745 12.42 37.31 -17.38
CA LEU A 745 11.43 36.44 -16.78
C LEU A 745 11.85 35.99 -15.38
N ARG A 746 13.16 35.81 -15.13
CA ARG A 746 13.71 35.50 -13.81
C ARG A 746 13.55 36.65 -12.82
N VAL A 747 13.73 37.90 -13.26
CA VAL A 747 13.49 39.09 -12.43
C VAL A 747 12.01 39.19 -12.07
N PHE A 748 11.11 39.10 -13.04
CA PHE A 748 9.66 39.13 -12.80
C PHE A 748 9.20 37.99 -11.88
N TYR A 749 9.76 36.79 -12.07
CA TYR A 749 9.50 35.64 -11.21
C TYR A 749 9.96 35.87 -9.76
N ALA A 750 11.20 36.34 -9.55
CA ALA A 750 11.73 36.57 -8.21
C ALA A 750 10.91 37.64 -7.46
N ILE A 751 10.62 38.77 -8.13
CA ILE A 751 9.80 39.84 -7.57
C ILE A 751 8.39 39.33 -7.26
N GLY A 752 7.77 38.59 -8.19
CA GLY A 752 6.41 38.07 -8.02
C GLY A 752 6.27 37.09 -6.84
N VAL A 753 7.24 36.19 -6.64
CA VAL A 753 7.27 35.27 -5.49
C VAL A 753 7.49 36.04 -4.18
N GLY A 754 8.41 37.01 -4.18
CA GLY A 754 8.65 37.88 -3.03
C GLY A 754 7.42 38.68 -2.61
N LEU A 755 6.75 39.34 -3.57
CA LEU A 755 5.53 40.10 -3.31
C LEU A 755 4.40 39.23 -2.76
N ALA A 756 4.17 38.06 -3.34
CA ALA A 756 3.13 37.14 -2.89
C ALA A 756 3.37 36.64 -1.46
N LEU A 757 4.61 36.25 -1.12
CA LEU A 757 4.98 35.81 0.23
C LEU A 757 4.95 36.96 1.24
N GLY A 758 5.46 38.14 0.86
CA GLY A 758 5.45 39.32 1.69
C GLY A 758 4.05 39.78 2.06
N ILE A 759 3.16 39.88 1.07
CA ILE A 759 1.76 40.24 1.29
C ILE A 759 1.08 39.18 2.17
N TYR A 760 1.30 37.89 1.91
CA TYR A 760 0.75 36.81 2.73
C TYR A 760 1.16 36.92 4.20
N ILE A 761 2.48 36.99 4.49
CA ILE A 761 2.99 37.09 5.86
C ILE A 761 2.43 38.34 6.55
N SER A 762 2.36 39.44 5.81
CA SER A 762 1.88 40.72 6.33
C SER A 762 0.39 40.67 6.68
N ALA A 763 -0.46 40.07 5.84
CA ALA A 763 -1.90 40.02 6.02
C ALA A 763 -2.35 38.96 7.05
N GLU A 764 -1.63 37.85 7.17
CA GLU A 764 -2.01 36.75 8.07
C GLU A 764 -1.54 36.99 9.52
N TYR A 765 -0.31 37.51 9.70
CA TYR A 765 0.32 37.58 11.02
C TYR A 765 0.42 39.00 11.60
N PHE A 766 0.30 40.06 10.79
CA PHE A 766 0.59 41.44 11.22
C PHE A 766 -0.54 42.45 10.93
N LEU A 767 -1.79 42.10 11.24
CA LEU A 767 -3.05 42.76 10.82
C LEU A 767 -3.27 44.28 11.06
N GLN A 768 -2.32 45.07 11.58
CA GLN A 768 -2.59 46.44 12.07
C GLN A 768 -1.53 47.52 11.80
N ALA A 769 -0.46 47.26 11.05
CA ALA A 769 0.60 48.26 10.82
C ALA A 769 1.01 48.39 9.34
N THR A 770 0.51 49.43 8.67
CA THR A 770 0.78 49.72 7.24
C THR A 770 2.26 49.89 6.91
N MET A 771 3.00 50.59 7.77
CA MET A 771 4.46 50.76 7.62
C MET A 771 5.23 49.45 7.81
N LEU A 772 4.76 48.57 8.70
CA LEU A 772 5.36 47.25 8.92
C LEU A 772 5.11 46.32 7.72
N HIS A 773 3.91 46.37 7.13
CA HIS A 773 3.60 45.62 5.91
C HIS A 773 4.55 45.97 4.76
N ALA A 774 4.81 47.26 4.52
CA ALA A 774 5.74 47.68 3.48
C ALA A 774 7.16 47.14 3.73
N LEU A 775 7.62 47.18 4.98
CA LEU A 775 8.95 46.72 5.35
C LEU A 775 9.12 45.20 5.22
N ILE A 776 8.10 44.42 5.63
CA ILE A 776 8.07 42.96 5.46
C ILE A 776 7.98 42.55 3.98
N VAL A 777 7.23 43.29 3.15
CA VAL A 777 7.19 43.06 1.71
C VAL A 777 8.56 43.33 1.09
N VAL A 778 9.23 44.43 1.46
CA VAL A 778 10.59 44.72 0.97
C VAL A 778 11.58 43.63 1.38
N THR A 779 11.53 43.14 2.62
CA THR A 779 12.44 42.07 3.07
C THR A 779 12.19 40.78 2.29
N SER A 780 10.94 40.36 2.09
CA SER A 780 10.58 39.17 1.30
C SER A 780 10.92 39.26 -0.20
N VAL A 781 10.86 40.46 -0.80
CA VAL A 781 11.34 40.69 -2.17
C VAL A 781 12.87 40.62 -2.23
N CYS A 782 13.57 41.18 -1.25
CA CYS A 782 15.03 41.08 -1.19
C CYS A 782 15.51 39.64 -1.02
N THR A 783 14.84 38.84 -0.17
CA THR A 783 15.18 37.42 0.00
C THR A 783 14.95 36.61 -1.26
N SER A 784 13.79 36.73 -1.88
CA SER A 784 13.45 36.00 -3.12
C SER A 784 14.40 36.37 -4.27
N VAL A 785 14.75 37.65 -4.44
CA VAL A 785 15.76 38.08 -5.42
C VAL A 785 17.13 37.49 -5.09
N PHE A 786 17.56 37.51 -3.83
CA PHE A 786 18.83 36.91 -3.42
C PHE A 786 18.89 35.43 -3.81
N VAL A 787 17.90 34.64 -3.39
CA VAL A 787 17.78 33.19 -3.59
C VAL A 787 17.70 32.80 -5.06
N VAL A 788 16.90 33.51 -5.86
CA VAL A 788 16.74 33.15 -7.28
C VAL A 788 18.03 33.43 -8.08
N PHE A 789 18.77 34.48 -7.73
CA PHE A 789 20.01 34.88 -8.42
C PHE A 789 21.28 34.21 -7.87
N THR A 790 21.24 33.61 -6.67
CA THR A 790 22.26 32.65 -6.20
C THR A 790 22.16 31.34 -6.98
N HIS A 791 20.97 30.75 -7.08
CA HIS A 791 20.77 29.47 -7.78
C HIS A 791 20.90 29.60 -9.30
N PHE A 792 20.50 30.74 -9.88
CA PHE A 792 20.71 31.05 -11.29
C PHE A 792 21.52 32.35 -11.44
N PRO A 793 22.86 32.28 -11.48
CA PRO A 793 23.68 33.48 -11.60
C PRO A 793 23.50 34.17 -12.96
N SER A 794 23.64 35.49 -12.94
CA SER A 794 23.70 36.37 -14.12
C SER A 794 24.98 37.21 -14.05
N ALA A 795 25.38 37.85 -15.15
CA ALA A 795 26.58 38.71 -15.18
C ALA A 795 26.54 39.87 -14.16
N TRP A 796 25.34 40.29 -13.75
CA TRP A 796 25.12 41.36 -12.77
C TRP A 796 25.01 40.84 -11.32
N SER A 797 24.78 39.53 -11.12
CA SER A 797 24.57 38.92 -9.80
C SER A 797 25.74 39.17 -8.85
N ALA A 798 26.97 38.93 -9.30
CA ALA A 798 28.16 39.03 -8.45
C ALA A 798 28.44 40.44 -7.88
N ARG A 799 27.92 41.49 -8.53
CA ARG A 799 28.03 42.87 -8.03
C ARG A 799 26.87 43.27 -7.14
N LEU A 800 25.66 42.82 -7.45
CA LEU A 800 24.43 43.32 -6.83
C LEU A 800 24.02 42.52 -5.58
N LEU A 801 24.28 41.21 -5.53
CA LEU A 801 23.86 40.34 -4.42
C LEU A 801 24.43 40.72 -3.05
N PRO A 802 25.73 41.07 -2.91
CA PRO A 802 26.28 41.51 -1.62
C PRO A 802 25.57 42.75 -1.07
N TRP A 803 25.19 43.69 -1.94
CA TRP A 803 24.43 44.89 -1.55
C TRP A 803 22.98 44.56 -1.16
N VAL A 804 22.34 43.61 -1.83
CA VAL A 804 21.00 43.12 -1.44
C VAL A 804 21.04 42.43 -0.08
N PHE A 805 22.09 41.64 0.20
CA PHE A 805 22.27 41.04 1.52
C PHE A 805 22.56 42.09 2.61
N ALA A 806 23.39 43.09 2.32
CA ALA A 806 23.65 44.19 3.26
C ALA A 806 22.37 44.97 3.59
N LEU A 807 21.52 45.22 2.59
CA LEU A 807 20.19 45.82 2.77
C LEU A 807 19.32 44.94 3.67
N LEU A 808 19.30 43.63 3.45
CA LEU A 808 18.53 42.68 4.27
C LEU A 808 18.97 42.66 5.74
N VAL A 809 20.28 42.68 5.99
CA VAL A 809 20.84 42.76 7.36
C VAL A 809 20.48 44.11 8.01
N ALA A 810 20.51 45.21 7.25
CA ALA A 810 20.13 46.54 7.76
C ALA A 810 18.63 46.65 8.07
N LEU A 811 17.77 45.95 7.33
CA LEU A 811 16.32 45.95 7.55
C LEU A 811 15.92 45.28 8.88
N PHE A 812 16.69 44.31 9.37
CA PHE A 812 16.40 43.60 10.63
C PHE A 812 16.25 44.51 11.86
N PRO A 813 17.27 45.29 12.28
CA PRO A 813 17.15 46.16 13.45
C PRO A 813 16.10 47.27 13.24
N VAL A 814 15.92 47.75 12.01
CA VAL A 814 14.90 48.75 11.67
C VAL A 814 13.49 48.17 11.86
N THR A 815 13.21 46.97 11.36
CA THR A 815 11.92 46.30 11.57
C THR A 815 11.63 46.05 13.04
N TYR A 816 12.63 45.58 13.81
CA TYR A 816 12.47 45.21 15.22
C TYR A 816 12.19 46.42 16.12
N LEU A 817 12.89 47.54 15.90
CA LEU A 817 12.69 48.76 16.67
C LEU A 817 11.37 49.46 16.32
N LEU A 818 11.00 49.47 15.04
CA LEU A 818 9.82 50.19 14.55
C LEU A 818 8.51 49.50 14.95
N GLU A 819 8.47 48.16 14.95
CA GLU A 819 7.38 47.40 15.56
C GLU A 819 7.20 47.76 17.05
N GLY A 820 8.32 47.93 17.76
CA GLY A 820 8.32 48.32 19.15
C GLY A 820 7.80 49.73 19.43
N GLN A 821 7.97 50.67 18.51
CA GLN A 821 7.51 52.05 18.69
C GLN A 821 6.09 52.30 18.20
N VAL A 822 5.65 51.67 17.11
CA VAL A 822 4.32 51.91 16.52
C VAL A 822 3.21 51.46 17.48
N ARG A 823 3.33 50.28 18.10
CA ARG A 823 2.35 49.79 19.08
C ARG A 823 2.49 50.42 20.47
N ALA A 824 3.70 50.89 20.83
CA ALA A 824 3.90 51.69 22.04
C ALA A 824 3.32 53.10 21.92
N LYS A 825 3.15 53.63 20.70
CA LYS A 825 2.52 54.93 20.48
C LYS A 825 1.00 54.88 20.67
N ASP A 826 0.36 53.78 20.25
CA ASP A 826 -1.07 53.53 20.54
C ASP A 826 -1.31 53.39 22.06
N PHE A 827 -0.33 52.87 22.81
CA PHE A 827 -0.35 52.78 24.28
C PHE A 827 -0.36 54.16 25.00
N PHE A 828 0.21 55.21 24.39
CA PHE A 828 0.21 56.57 24.95
C PHE A 828 -0.88 57.48 24.38
N GLY A 829 -1.52 57.08 23.27
CA GLY A 829 -2.57 57.86 22.59
C GLY A 829 -3.92 57.84 23.30
N ASP A 830 -4.26 56.74 23.98
CA ASP A 830 -5.59 56.51 24.58
C ASP A 830 -5.67 56.78 26.09
N ASN A 831 -4.65 57.36 26.72
CA ASN A 831 -4.62 57.66 28.17
C ASN A 831 -5.53 58.83 28.62
N ILE A 832 -6.68 59.06 27.96
CA ILE A 832 -7.67 60.08 28.34
C ILE A 832 -9.07 59.45 28.54
N LEU A 833 -9.21 58.44 29.39
CA LEU A 833 -10.35 58.21 30.31
C LEU A 833 -10.16 56.86 31.01
N GLY A 834 -9.96 56.85 32.33
CA GLY A 834 -9.73 55.62 33.09
C GLY A 834 -10.98 54.79 33.35
N ASP A 835 -10.85 53.47 33.26
CA ASP A 835 -11.74 52.49 33.88
C ASP A 835 -11.02 51.16 34.20
N VAL A 836 -11.52 50.44 35.20
CA VAL A 836 -10.89 49.30 35.93
C VAL A 836 -10.65 48.04 35.06
N GLY A 837 -11.12 48.01 33.81
CA GLY A 837 -10.82 46.95 32.82
C GLY A 837 -9.51 47.14 32.03
N GLU A 838 -8.75 48.22 32.30
CA GLU A 838 -7.53 48.56 31.56
C GLU A 838 -6.33 47.64 31.85
N GLU A 839 -6.20 47.04 33.03
CA GLU A 839 -4.99 46.26 33.39
C GLU A 839 -4.88 44.95 32.60
N ASP A 840 -6.00 44.24 32.43
CA ASP A 840 -6.04 43.02 31.61
C ASP A 840 -5.84 43.34 30.12
N ASN A 841 -6.43 44.43 29.61
CA ASN A 841 -6.21 44.89 28.24
C ASN A 841 -4.76 45.37 28.02
N LYS A 842 -4.13 46.02 29.01
CA LYS A 842 -2.71 46.40 28.99
C LYS A 842 -1.81 45.16 28.98
N LEU A 843 -2.14 44.13 29.74
CA LEU A 843 -1.40 42.87 29.75
C LEU A 843 -1.56 42.11 28.42
N ILE A 844 -2.78 42.02 27.88
CA ILE A 844 -3.08 41.38 26.59
C ILE A 844 -2.36 42.08 25.43
N THR A 845 -2.33 43.41 25.42
CA THR A 845 -1.62 44.19 24.39
C THR A 845 -0.11 44.09 24.51
N LEU A 846 0.44 44.07 25.73
CA LEU A 846 1.88 43.85 25.97
C LEU A 846 2.31 42.45 25.51
N LEU A 847 1.52 41.42 25.84
CA LEU A 847 1.73 40.05 25.35
C LEU A 847 1.60 39.94 23.82
N ALA A 848 0.70 40.71 23.19
CA ALA A 848 0.58 40.75 21.74
C ALA A 848 1.78 41.45 21.06
N VAL A 849 2.37 42.47 21.70
CA VAL A 849 3.60 43.12 21.24
C VAL A 849 4.80 42.18 21.37
N GLU A 850 4.93 41.49 22.49
CA GLU A 850 6.00 40.52 22.72
C GLU A 850 5.87 39.31 21.78
N GLY A 851 4.65 38.82 21.56
CA GLY A 851 4.34 37.80 20.55
C GLY A 851 4.70 38.23 19.13
N SER A 852 4.44 39.50 18.77
CA SER A 852 4.79 40.03 17.44
C SER A 852 6.31 40.17 17.25
N ARG A 853 7.04 40.70 18.24
CA ARG A 853 8.52 40.81 18.20
C ARG A 853 9.20 39.45 18.12
N THR A 854 8.71 38.46 18.87
CA THR A 854 9.23 37.09 18.81
C THR A 854 8.93 36.43 17.46
N SER A 855 7.77 36.68 16.86
CA SER A 855 7.46 36.21 15.50
C SER A 855 8.36 36.83 14.43
N LEU A 856 8.72 38.11 14.57
CA LEU A 856 9.61 38.83 13.67
C LEU A 856 11.06 38.31 13.79
N LEU A 857 11.55 38.05 15.01
CA LEU A 857 12.82 37.35 15.24
C LEU A 857 12.81 35.97 14.56
N GLY A 858 11.71 35.22 14.68
CA GLY A 858 11.54 33.92 14.01
C GLY A 858 11.63 34.02 12.48
N LEU A 859 10.96 35.01 11.87
CA LEU A 859 11.00 35.24 10.42
C LEU A 859 12.41 35.49 9.91
N TYR A 860 13.17 36.39 10.57
CA TYR A 860 14.53 36.70 10.16
C TYR A 860 15.50 35.54 10.41
N ALA A 861 15.33 34.77 11.49
CA ALA A 861 16.10 33.55 11.71
C ALA A 861 15.90 32.55 10.55
N ALA A 862 14.66 32.33 10.13
CA ALA A 862 14.35 31.46 9.00
C ALA A 862 14.95 31.96 7.67
N ILE A 863 14.90 33.26 7.41
CA ILE A 863 15.50 33.88 6.23
C ILE A 863 17.03 33.68 6.22
N PHE A 864 17.72 33.99 7.31
CA PHE A 864 19.18 33.83 7.39
C PHE A 864 19.59 32.35 7.30
N MET A 865 18.80 31.44 7.89
CA MET A 865 19.02 30.01 7.77
C MET A 865 18.91 29.54 6.31
N LEU A 866 17.89 30.02 5.59
CA LEU A 866 17.66 29.69 4.18
C LEU A 866 18.84 30.16 3.31
N ILE A 867 19.28 31.41 3.49
CA ILE A 867 20.42 31.99 2.77
C ILE A 867 21.70 31.21 3.06
N ALA A 868 21.97 30.88 4.33
CA ALA A 868 23.14 30.10 4.73
C ALA A 868 23.16 28.70 4.09
N LEU A 869 22.01 28.01 4.10
CA LEU A 869 21.86 26.69 3.49
C LEU A 869 22.09 26.72 1.98
N GLU A 870 21.51 27.69 1.30
CA GLU A 870 21.62 27.83 -0.14
C GLU A 870 23.06 28.09 -0.57
N ILE A 871 23.73 29.02 0.10
CA ILE A 871 25.15 29.31 -0.13
C ILE A 871 26.00 28.06 0.08
N LYS A 872 25.73 27.30 1.14
CA LYS A 872 26.46 26.05 1.43
C LYS A 872 26.25 25.01 0.34
N PHE A 873 25.00 24.87 -0.14
CA PHE A 873 24.64 23.94 -1.20
C PHE A 873 25.36 24.27 -2.51
N GLU A 874 25.36 25.55 -2.91
CA GLU A 874 26.03 25.97 -4.15
C GLU A 874 27.55 25.95 -4.06
N LEU A 875 28.14 26.30 -2.92
CA LEU A 875 29.59 26.14 -2.73
C LEU A 875 29.99 24.65 -2.83
N ALA A 876 29.18 23.74 -2.28
CA ALA A 876 29.43 22.31 -2.39
C ALA A 876 29.26 21.79 -3.83
N SER A 877 28.27 22.30 -4.58
CA SER A 877 28.03 21.95 -5.99
C SER A 877 29.25 22.35 -6.85
N LEU A 878 29.75 23.57 -6.68
CA LEU A 878 30.91 24.12 -7.41
C LEU A 878 32.22 23.40 -7.09
N ILE A 879 32.44 23.00 -5.82
CA ILE A 879 33.63 22.22 -5.43
C ILE A 879 33.61 20.84 -6.08
N ARG A 880 32.45 20.18 -6.13
CA ARG A 880 32.30 18.86 -6.76
C ARG A 880 32.60 18.91 -8.26
N GLU A 881 32.13 19.93 -8.95
CA GLU A 881 32.42 20.14 -10.38
C GLU A 881 33.93 20.37 -10.62
N LYS A 882 34.59 21.19 -9.79
CA LYS A 882 36.05 21.40 -9.85
C LYS A 882 36.87 20.12 -9.64
N VAL A 883 36.46 19.25 -8.72
CA VAL A 883 37.16 17.97 -8.46
C VAL A 883 37.00 17.03 -9.66
N GLN A 884 35.82 17.03 -10.28
CA GLN A 884 35.55 16.25 -11.49
C GLN A 884 36.39 16.75 -12.67
N ASP A 885 36.51 18.06 -12.88
CA ASP A 885 37.35 18.65 -13.93
C ASP A 885 38.86 18.40 -13.70
N ARG A 886 39.32 18.42 -12.44
CA ARG A 886 40.70 18.07 -12.10
C ARG A 886 41.01 16.58 -12.30
N GLY A 887 40.02 15.70 -12.15
CA GLY A 887 40.18 14.26 -12.40
C GLY A 887 40.31 13.88 -13.88
N VAL A 888 39.85 14.75 -14.79
CA VAL A 888 39.96 14.55 -16.25
C VAL A 888 41.25 15.15 -16.83
N GLY A 889 41.90 16.07 -16.11
CA GLY A 889 43.10 16.78 -16.55
C GLY A 889 44.45 16.06 -16.34
N THR A 890 44.48 14.86 -15.75
CA THR A 890 45.73 14.17 -15.34
C THR A 890 46.01 12.84 -16.05
N SER A 891 45.35 12.51 -17.16
CA SER A 891 45.55 11.25 -17.90
C SER A 891 46.15 11.41 -19.31
N HIS A 892 47.00 12.41 -19.54
CA HIS A 892 47.79 12.53 -20.77
C HIS A 892 49.29 12.56 -20.50
N THR A 893 49.87 11.42 -20.07
CA THR A 893 51.24 10.99 -20.40
C THR A 893 51.52 9.60 -19.85
N ARG A 894 51.16 8.54 -20.58
CA ARG A 894 52.01 7.34 -20.76
C ARG A 894 51.43 6.47 -21.87
N SER A 895 52.14 6.46 -23.01
CA SER A 895 51.94 5.55 -24.12
C SER A 895 52.49 4.16 -23.79
N GLY A 896 51.75 3.11 -24.16
CA GLY A 896 52.35 1.83 -24.55
C GLY A 896 51.72 0.54 -24.01
N ARG A 897 51.14 -0.23 -24.95
CA ARG A 897 51.17 -1.71 -25.06
C ARG A 897 50.06 -2.56 -24.36
N SER A 898 49.20 -3.10 -25.23
CA SER A 898 48.65 -4.48 -25.34
C SER A 898 47.69 -5.11 -24.32
N ASN A 899 46.55 -5.56 -24.88
CA ASN A 899 45.76 -6.81 -24.68
C ASN A 899 45.10 -7.04 -23.29
N SER A 900 43.84 -7.47 -23.11
CA SER A 900 42.94 -8.32 -23.90
C SER A 900 41.49 -8.38 -23.32
N ILE A 901 40.49 -8.47 -24.22
CA ILE A 901 39.26 -9.31 -24.20
C ILE A 901 38.16 -9.03 -23.13
N SER A 902 37.01 -8.49 -23.57
CA SER A 902 35.73 -9.24 -23.69
C SER A 902 34.49 -8.38 -24.01
N SER A 903 33.64 -8.92 -24.90
CA SER A 903 32.22 -8.65 -25.17
C SER A 903 31.82 -7.56 -26.20
N ALA A 904 31.47 -8.07 -27.39
CA ALA A 904 30.56 -7.52 -28.40
C ALA A 904 29.14 -7.30 -27.78
N THR A 905 28.19 -6.49 -28.23
CA THR A 905 27.83 -5.90 -29.53
C THR A 905 26.79 -4.80 -29.24
N PHE A 906 27.04 -3.52 -29.53
CA PHE A 906 26.01 -2.51 -29.86
C PHE A 906 26.69 -1.31 -30.54
N PRO A 907 26.29 -0.88 -31.75
CA PRO A 907 26.92 0.27 -32.41
C PRO A 907 26.31 1.58 -31.88
N PRO A 908 27.12 2.59 -31.48
CA PRO A 908 26.60 3.93 -31.29
C PRO A 908 26.56 4.63 -32.65
N LYS A 909 25.35 4.78 -33.23
CA LYS A 909 25.16 5.69 -34.36
C LYS A 909 25.28 7.13 -33.85
N MET A 910 26.36 7.76 -34.28
CA MET A 910 26.60 9.19 -34.17
C MET A 910 25.72 9.96 -35.16
N ARG A 911 25.36 11.19 -34.74
CA ARG A 911 24.92 12.37 -35.51
C ARG A 911 23.46 12.42 -36.00
N LEU A 912 22.66 13.27 -35.35
CA LEU A 912 22.41 14.63 -35.84
C LEU A 912 21.72 15.47 -34.73
N ASN A 913 22.48 16.33 -34.05
CA ASN A 913 22.01 17.57 -33.42
C ASN A 913 23.22 18.33 -32.85
N GLN A 914 24.11 18.69 -33.78
CA GLN A 914 25.12 19.71 -33.56
C GLN A 914 25.17 20.58 -34.81
N GLN A 915 24.21 21.50 -34.97
CA GLN A 915 24.40 22.75 -35.71
C GLN A 915 23.20 23.70 -35.57
N ARG A 916 23.20 24.47 -34.48
CA ARG A 916 23.04 25.94 -34.60
C ARG A 916 23.74 26.59 -33.41
N ARG A 917 25.01 26.96 -33.65
CA ARG A 917 25.81 27.84 -32.80
C ARG A 917 25.40 29.29 -33.08
N ALA A 918 25.16 30.04 -32.02
CA ALA A 918 25.59 31.43 -31.80
C ALA A 918 25.33 31.69 -30.31
N SER A 919 26.27 32.04 -29.44
CA SER A 919 27.64 32.55 -29.58
C SER A 919 28.49 32.03 -28.43
N THR A 920 29.78 31.87 -28.72
CA THR A 920 30.89 31.62 -27.80
C THR A 920 30.81 32.41 -26.49
N VAL A 921 30.59 31.74 -25.36
CA VAL A 921 31.09 32.23 -24.07
C VAL A 921 32.33 31.39 -23.76
N PRO A 922 33.53 32.00 -23.70
CA PRO A 922 34.76 31.25 -23.54
C PRO A 922 34.84 30.66 -22.13
N THR A 923 35.70 29.66 -21.99
CA THR A 923 36.26 29.05 -20.77
C THR A 923 36.93 30.03 -19.79
N PHE A 924 36.60 31.32 -19.90
CA PHE A 924 37.01 32.45 -19.06
C PHE A 924 36.07 32.68 -17.86
N THR A 925 34.91 32.03 -17.83
CA THR A 925 33.90 32.19 -16.76
C THR A 925 34.27 31.47 -15.47
N ILE A 926 34.91 30.30 -15.52
CA ILE A 926 35.23 29.52 -14.31
C ILE A 926 36.36 30.18 -13.50
N LYS A 927 37.41 30.70 -14.15
CA LYS A 927 38.48 31.43 -13.44
C LYS A 927 38.01 32.80 -12.91
N ARG A 928 37.08 33.46 -13.62
CA ARG A 928 36.49 34.73 -13.21
C ARG A 928 35.44 34.56 -12.11
N LEU A 929 34.61 33.52 -12.12
CA LEU A 929 33.71 33.14 -11.03
C LEU A 929 34.44 32.73 -9.75
N VAL A 930 35.65 32.19 -9.87
CA VAL A 930 36.51 31.90 -8.71
C VAL A 930 37.11 33.17 -8.10
N ALA A 931 37.28 34.23 -8.89
CA ALA A 931 37.63 35.57 -8.40
C ALA A 931 36.39 36.38 -7.95
N GLU A 932 35.22 36.16 -8.56
CA GLU A 932 33.97 36.89 -8.33
C GLU A 932 33.04 36.23 -7.29
N GLY A 933 33.37 35.03 -6.80
CA GLY A 933 32.63 34.29 -5.75
C GLY A 933 33.21 34.41 -4.34
N ALA A 934 34.22 35.26 -4.13
CA ALA A 934 34.90 35.43 -2.84
C ALA A 934 33.97 35.96 -1.72
N TRP A 935 32.89 36.67 -2.07
CA TRP A 935 31.90 37.18 -1.12
C TRP A 935 30.93 36.09 -0.61
N MET A 936 30.81 34.97 -1.32
CA MET A 936 29.78 33.96 -1.05
C MET A 936 30.03 33.21 0.27
N PRO A 937 31.26 32.77 0.61
CA PRO A 937 31.58 32.22 1.93
C PRO A 937 31.35 33.20 3.08
N SER A 938 31.73 34.48 2.91
CA SER A 938 31.61 35.50 3.95
C SER A 938 30.15 35.83 4.26
N VAL A 939 29.31 36.03 3.23
CA VAL A 939 27.86 36.21 3.40
C VAL A 939 27.20 34.99 4.06
N GLY A 940 27.59 33.77 3.65
CA GLY A 940 27.10 32.55 4.28
C GLY A 940 27.45 32.47 5.77
N ASN A 941 28.69 32.81 6.13
CA ASN A 941 29.15 32.82 7.53
C ASN A 941 28.38 33.85 8.37
N VAL A 942 28.23 35.07 7.87
CA VAL A 942 27.45 36.12 8.55
C VAL A 942 25.99 35.68 8.76
N ALA A 943 25.35 35.09 7.74
CA ALA A 943 24.00 34.56 7.86
C ALA A 943 23.89 33.44 8.90
N THR A 944 24.85 32.50 8.95
CA THR A 944 24.85 31.42 9.96
C THR A 944 25.00 31.93 11.39
N ILE A 945 25.88 32.91 11.61
CA ILE A 945 26.13 33.49 12.94
C ILE A 945 24.90 34.28 13.39
N MET A 946 24.33 35.10 12.52
CA MET A 946 23.10 35.86 12.81
C MET A 946 21.91 34.94 13.10
N CYS A 947 21.72 33.89 12.29
CA CYS A 947 20.69 32.88 12.54
C CYS A 947 20.87 32.22 13.91
N PHE A 948 22.09 31.77 14.22
CA PHE A 948 22.38 31.11 15.50
C PHE A 948 22.15 32.06 16.69
N ALA A 949 22.58 33.31 16.59
CA ALA A 949 22.36 34.33 17.62
C ALA A 949 20.86 34.61 17.86
N ILE A 950 20.08 34.79 16.79
CA ILE A 950 18.63 35.01 16.90
C ILE A 950 17.94 33.78 17.50
N CYS A 951 18.33 32.57 17.10
CA CYS A 951 17.79 31.34 17.69
C CYS A 951 18.12 31.18 19.19
N LEU A 952 19.28 31.65 19.65
CA LEU A 952 19.60 31.68 21.08
C LEU A 952 18.71 32.69 21.83
N ILE A 953 18.46 33.86 21.25
CA ILE A 953 17.53 34.86 21.83
C ILE A 953 16.12 34.27 21.92
N LEU A 954 15.63 33.63 20.85
CA LEU A 954 14.35 32.93 20.83
C LEU A 954 14.27 31.80 21.86
N ASN A 955 15.36 31.06 22.09
CA ASN A 955 15.40 30.02 23.11
C ASN A 955 15.19 30.58 24.52
N VAL A 956 15.80 31.74 24.81
CA VAL A 956 15.65 32.44 26.09
C VAL A 956 14.22 32.96 26.25
N THR A 957 13.64 33.59 25.22
CA THR A 957 12.30 34.20 25.30
C THR A 957 11.15 33.18 25.31
N LEU A 958 11.24 32.10 24.51
CA LEU A 958 10.13 31.14 24.36
C LEU A 958 10.18 29.97 25.34
N THR A 959 11.37 29.52 25.74
CA THR A 959 11.53 28.31 26.56
C THR A 959 12.21 28.56 27.91
N GLY A 960 12.51 29.83 28.24
CA GLY A 960 13.27 30.19 29.43
C GLY A 960 14.71 29.68 29.40
N GLY A 961 15.28 29.42 28.20
CA GLY A 961 16.67 28.95 28.05
C GLY A 961 16.85 27.44 28.22
N SER A 962 15.93 26.63 27.69
CA SER A 962 15.95 25.16 27.80
C SER A 962 17.31 24.55 27.40
N ASN A 963 17.81 23.64 28.24
CA ASN A 963 19.07 22.92 28.02
C ASN A 963 19.00 21.90 26.88
N ARG A 964 17.78 21.48 26.48
CA ARG A 964 17.59 20.53 25.39
C ARG A 964 17.68 21.21 24.02
N ALA A 965 17.32 22.48 23.94
CA ALA A 965 17.27 23.23 22.69
C ALA A 965 18.66 23.42 22.05
N ILE A 966 19.72 23.55 22.85
CA ILE A 966 21.09 23.73 22.32
C ILE A 966 21.55 22.56 21.45
N PHE A 967 21.11 21.33 21.73
CA PHE A 967 21.42 20.16 20.92
C PHE A 967 20.78 20.23 19.52
N PHE A 968 19.65 20.94 19.39
CA PHE A 968 18.99 21.19 18.12
C PHE A 968 19.51 22.44 17.41
N LEU A 969 19.98 23.45 18.15
CA LEU A 969 20.49 24.71 17.60
C LEU A 969 21.96 24.64 17.17
N ALA A 970 22.81 23.94 17.92
CA ALA A 970 24.25 23.87 17.62
C ALA A 970 24.57 23.29 16.22
N PRO A 971 23.82 22.32 15.66
CA PRO A 971 24.02 21.87 14.28
C PRO A 971 23.91 22.96 13.20
N ILE A 972 23.27 24.11 13.46
CA ILE A 972 23.24 25.26 12.52
C ILE A 972 24.66 25.71 12.16
N LEU A 973 25.62 25.59 13.08
CA LEU A 973 27.02 25.96 12.86
C LEU A 973 27.75 25.05 11.87
N LEU A 974 27.18 23.88 11.49
CA LEU A 974 27.71 23.04 10.41
C LEU A 974 27.62 23.68 9.02
N LEU A 975 26.88 24.78 8.91
CA LEU A 975 26.73 25.59 7.71
C LEU A 975 27.88 26.59 7.52
N LEU A 976 28.76 26.76 8.51
CA LEU A 976 29.96 27.59 8.36
C LEU A 976 30.83 27.11 7.19
N ASN A 977 31.36 28.08 6.45
CA ASN A 977 32.20 27.94 5.29
C ASN A 977 33.64 28.38 5.59
N GLN A 978 34.59 27.76 4.88
CA GLN A 978 35.96 28.24 4.89
C GLN A 978 36.03 29.59 4.18
N ASP A 979 36.59 30.59 4.86
CA ASP A 979 36.69 31.96 4.39
C ASP A 979 38.08 32.53 4.72
N SER A 980 38.59 33.44 3.89
CA SER A 980 39.88 34.12 4.11
C SER A 980 39.79 35.18 5.20
N ASP A 981 38.61 35.78 5.36
CA ASP A 981 38.47 37.04 6.09
C ASP A 981 38.06 36.83 7.56
N PHE A 982 37.10 35.93 7.83
CA PHE A 982 36.61 35.68 9.20
C PHE A 982 37.27 34.50 9.92
N VAL A 983 37.56 33.38 9.23
CA VAL A 983 38.06 32.14 9.86
C VAL A 983 39.12 31.45 8.98
N SER A 984 40.26 32.12 8.79
CA SER A 984 41.37 31.66 7.94
C SER A 984 41.97 30.31 8.32
N GLY A 985 41.78 29.86 9.57
CA GLY A 985 42.25 28.59 10.10
C GLY A 985 41.30 27.39 9.91
N PHE A 986 40.05 27.59 9.51
CA PHE A 986 39.02 26.53 9.48
C PHE A 986 39.05 25.74 8.17
N LYS A 987 39.42 24.46 8.24
CA LYS A 987 39.41 23.53 7.09
C LYS A 987 38.22 22.59 7.16
N ASP A 988 37.81 21.99 6.03
CA ASP A 988 36.71 21.00 5.97
C ASP A 988 36.84 19.84 6.96
N ARG A 989 38.06 19.51 7.39
CA ARG A 989 38.30 18.49 8.42
C ARG A 989 37.74 18.90 9.78
N GLN A 990 37.70 20.19 10.11
CA GLN A 990 37.33 20.72 11.44
C GLN A 990 35.83 21.03 11.57
N ARG A 991 34.99 20.56 10.64
CA ARG A 991 33.57 20.94 10.52
C ARG A 991 32.75 20.77 11.81
N TYR A 992 33.05 19.74 12.61
CA TYR A 992 32.29 19.43 13.83
C TYR A 992 32.75 20.22 15.07
N PHE A 993 33.91 20.88 15.00
CA PHE A 993 34.50 21.60 16.14
C PHE A 993 33.60 22.74 16.68
N PRO A 994 33.00 23.62 15.85
CA PRO A 994 32.15 24.70 16.37
C PRO A 994 30.92 24.17 17.09
N VAL A 995 30.35 23.06 16.63
CA VAL A 995 29.17 22.42 17.24
C VAL A 995 29.51 21.91 18.65
N THR A 996 30.60 21.18 18.78
CA THR A 996 30.98 20.54 20.05
C THR A 996 31.39 21.59 21.09
N VAL A 997 32.14 22.60 20.67
CA VAL A 997 32.58 23.72 21.53
C VAL A 997 31.40 24.55 22.00
N VAL A 998 30.44 24.87 21.14
CA VAL A 998 29.28 25.69 21.51
C VAL A 998 28.31 24.93 22.42
N VAL A 999 28.09 23.63 22.20
CA VAL A 999 27.30 22.81 23.15
C VAL A 999 27.97 22.77 24.52
N SER A 1000 29.28 22.49 24.57
CA SER A 1000 30.01 22.46 25.85
C SER A 1000 30.04 23.84 26.52
N GLY A 1001 30.28 24.90 25.74
CA GLY A 1001 30.38 26.26 26.25
C GLY A 1001 29.05 26.79 26.77
N TYR A 1002 27.95 26.55 26.05
CA TYR A 1002 26.61 26.92 26.48
C TYR A 1002 26.21 26.21 27.78
N LEU A 1003 26.45 24.90 27.89
CA LEU A 1003 26.14 24.14 29.10
C LEU A 1003 26.98 24.58 30.30
N VAL A 1004 28.25 24.96 30.09
CA VAL A 1004 29.12 25.51 31.14
C VAL A 1004 28.64 26.89 31.57
N LEU A 1005 28.38 27.81 30.64
CA LEU A 1005 27.93 29.18 30.94
C LEU A 1005 26.58 29.17 31.67
N THR A 1006 25.65 28.35 31.19
CA THR A 1006 24.34 28.21 31.83
C THR A 1006 24.40 27.44 33.15
N ALA A 1007 25.38 26.54 33.37
CA ALA A 1007 25.62 25.90 34.66
C ALA A 1007 26.16 26.91 35.68
N ILE A 1008 27.11 27.75 35.29
CA ILE A 1008 27.65 28.82 36.14
C ILE A 1008 26.55 29.82 36.49
N TYR A 1009 25.76 30.26 35.50
CA TYR A 1009 24.64 31.17 35.74
C TYR A 1009 23.61 30.57 36.71
N ARG A 1010 23.31 29.26 36.57
CA ARG A 1010 22.36 28.61 37.48
C ARG A 1010 22.91 28.45 38.89
N ILE A 1011 24.17 28.07 39.04
CA ILE A 1011 24.83 28.01 40.36
C ILE A 1011 24.82 29.40 41.00
N TYR A 1012 25.06 30.47 40.23
CA TYR A 1012 25.02 31.85 40.70
C TYR A 1012 23.60 32.28 41.13
N GLU A 1013 22.59 32.02 40.30
CA GLU A 1013 21.18 32.33 40.59
C GLU A 1013 20.71 31.63 41.87
N GLU A 1014 21.05 30.36 42.04
CA GLU A 1014 20.62 29.52 43.16
C GLU A 1014 21.35 29.88 44.47
N VAL A 1015 22.57 30.41 44.38
CA VAL A 1015 23.30 30.97 45.54
C VAL A 1015 22.70 32.30 46.01
N TRP A 1016 22.19 33.13 45.09
CA TRP A 1016 21.73 34.48 45.42
C TRP A 1016 20.22 34.59 45.68
N HIS A 1017 19.42 33.73 45.04
CA HIS A 1017 17.95 33.75 45.09
C HIS A 1017 17.33 32.43 45.58
N GLY A 1018 18.14 31.45 45.99
CA GLY A 1018 17.67 30.16 46.49
C GLY A 1018 16.95 30.27 47.83
N ASN A 1019 15.82 29.58 47.97
CA ASN A 1019 15.03 29.57 49.21
C ASN A 1019 15.59 28.53 50.20
N ALA A 1020 15.77 28.91 51.47
CA ALA A 1020 16.35 28.05 52.50
C ALA A 1020 15.34 27.01 53.02
N GLY A 1021 15.09 25.95 52.25
CA GLY A 1021 14.27 24.80 52.66
C GLY A 1021 15.11 23.58 53.04
N TRP A 1022 14.81 22.94 54.17
CA TRP A 1022 15.41 21.66 54.58
C TRP A 1022 14.66 20.48 53.92
N GLY A 1023 15.13 20.09 52.74
CA GLY A 1023 14.65 18.90 52.01
C GLY A 1023 15.79 18.27 51.21
N LEU A 1024 15.75 16.95 51.02
CA LEU A 1024 16.82 16.17 50.36
C LEU A 1024 16.89 16.38 48.83
N GLU A 1025 16.03 17.25 48.29
CA GLU A 1025 16.05 17.74 46.92
C GLU A 1025 16.17 19.28 46.93
N ILE A 1026 17.37 19.79 46.60
CA ILE A 1026 17.71 21.19 46.23
C ILE A 1026 17.69 22.18 47.41
N GLY A 1027 18.80 22.78 47.81
CA GLY A 1027 19.46 23.91 47.11
C GLY A 1027 19.23 25.19 47.90
N GLY A 1028 20.02 25.39 48.96
CA GLY A 1028 20.02 26.62 49.75
C GLY A 1028 21.20 27.54 49.37
N PRO A 1029 21.25 28.78 49.91
CA PRO A 1029 22.36 29.73 49.77
C PRO A 1029 23.63 29.29 50.52
N ASP A 1030 23.93 27.99 50.51
CA ASP A 1030 25.06 27.41 51.21
C ASP A 1030 26.29 27.38 50.31
N TRP A 1031 27.40 27.88 50.82
CA TRP A 1031 28.72 27.80 50.17
C TRP A 1031 29.08 26.37 49.76
N PHE A 1032 28.62 25.37 50.52
CA PHE A 1032 28.81 23.96 50.22
C PHE A 1032 28.16 23.53 48.88
N PHE A 1033 26.95 24.02 48.58
CA PHE A 1033 26.28 23.75 47.30
C PHE A 1033 27.07 24.32 46.13
N ALA A 1034 27.56 25.56 46.27
CA ALA A 1034 28.38 26.23 45.25
C ALA A 1034 29.71 25.49 45.02
N VAL A 1035 30.45 25.18 46.09
CA VAL A 1035 31.76 24.50 46.01
C VAL A 1035 31.60 23.07 45.45
N LYS A 1036 30.60 22.31 45.91
CA LYS A 1036 30.31 20.95 45.42
C LYS A 1036 30.05 20.95 43.91
N ASN A 1037 29.09 21.77 43.46
CA ASN A 1037 28.69 21.77 42.05
C ASN A 1037 29.74 22.43 41.13
N MET A 1038 30.51 23.41 41.61
CA MET A 1038 31.65 23.96 40.88
C MET A 1038 32.80 22.95 40.74
N ALA A 1039 33.12 22.19 41.80
CA ALA A 1039 34.13 21.13 41.74
C ALA A 1039 33.72 20.03 40.76
N LEU A 1040 32.44 19.61 40.79
CA LEU A 1040 31.89 18.59 39.89
C LEU A 1040 31.77 19.09 38.43
N LEU A 1041 31.62 20.40 38.21
CA LEU A 1041 31.70 21.01 36.88
C LEU A 1041 33.14 20.98 36.33
N ILE A 1042 34.13 21.37 37.14
CA ILE A 1042 35.56 21.35 36.77
C ILE A 1042 36.01 19.93 36.40
N LEU A 1043 35.51 18.92 37.11
CA LEU A 1043 35.79 17.51 36.85
C LEU A 1043 35.41 17.06 35.42
N THR A 1044 34.43 17.72 34.77
CA THR A 1044 34.01 17.36 33.41
C THR A 1044 34.90 17.94 32.30
N PHE A 1045 35.69 18.98 32.60
CA PHE A 1045 36.48 19.72 31.59
C PHE A 1045 37.54 18.88 30.85
N PRO A 1046 38.32 17.99 31.49
CA PRO A 1046 39.36 17.22 30.80
C PRO A 1046 38.84 16.42 29.61
N SER A 1047 37.68 15.76 29.75
CA SER A 1047 37.08 14.96 28.67
C SER A 1047 36.60 15.82 27.50
N GLN A 1048 36.01 16.98 27.79
CA GLN A 1048 35.53 17.95 26.79
C GLN A 1048 36.67 18.62 26.03
N ILE A 1049 37.75 19.01 26.72
CA ILE A 1049 38.93 19.65 26.14
C ILE A 1049 39.70 18.67 25.25
N LEU A 1050 39.92 17.43 25.70
CA LEU A 1050 40.61 16.41 24.90
C LEU A 1050 39.84 16.08 23.62
N PHE A 1051 38.52 15.94 23.72
CA PHE A 1051 37.67 15.69 22.56
C PHE A 1051 37.68 16.87 21.58
N ASN A 1052 37.50 18.11 22.06
CA ASN A 1052 37.56 19.29 21.19
C ASN A 1052 38.93 19.46 20.53
N ARG A 1053 40.02 19.15 21.23
CA ARG A 1053 41.38 19.12 20.66
C ARG A 1053 41.51 18.03 19.59
N PHE A 1054 40.95 16.84 19.83
CA PHE A 1054 40.92 15.75 18.86
C PHE A 1054 40.13 16.11 17.60
N VAL A 1055 38.95 16.73 17.74
CA VAL A 1055 38.12 17.20 16.60
C VAL A 1055 38.82 18.34 15.84
N TRP A 1056 39.65 19.15 16.50
CA TRP A 1056 40.43 20.19 15.82
C TRP A 1056 41.63 19.66 15.03
N THR A 1057 42.40 18.72 15.61
CA THR A 1057 43.64 18.24 14.97
C THR A 1057 43.42 17.03 14.06
N PHE A 1058 42.38 16.22 14.29
CA PHE A 1058 42.14 14.92 13.62
C PHE A 1058 43.37 13.98 13.64
N THR A 1059 44.26 14.17 14.61
CA THR A 1059 45.46 13.37 14.79
C THR A 1059 45.22 12.32 15.86
N LYS A 1060 45.75 11.11 15.66
CA LYS A 1060 45.68 10.04 16.65
C LYS A 1060 46.33 10.51 17.96
N GLN A 1061 45.56 10.51 19.04
CA GLN A 1061 46.08 10.63 20.41
C GLN A 1061 46.25 9.22 21.00
N THR A 1062 47.04 9.08 22.07
CA THR A 1062 47.29 7.79 22.72
C THR A 1062 46.00 7.22 23.30
N ASP A 1063 45.71 5.94 23.02
CA ASP A 1063 44.45 5.27 23.38
C ASP A 1063 44.18 5.24 24.90
N SER A 1064 45.21 5.45 25.73
CA SER A 1064 45.13 5.54 27.19
C SER A 1064 44.44 6.81 27.69
N THR A 1065 44.53 7.92 26.95
CA THR A 1065 44.03 9.23 27.41
C THR A 1065 42.49 9.33 27.45
N PRO A 1066 41.71 8.93 26.42
CA PRO A 1066 40.25 8.96 26.51
C PRO A 1066 39.70 7.93 27.51
N LEU A 1067 40.37 6.77 27.65
CA LEU A 1067 39.96 5.70 28.56
C LEU A 1067 40.10 6.12 30.04
N LEU A 1068 41.15 6.89 30.37
CA LEU A 1068 41.38 7.42 31.72
C LEU A 1068 40.38 8.52 32.11
N THR A 1069 39.91 9.31 31.14
CA THR A 1069 38.96 10.42 31.40
C THR A 1069 37.49 9.99 31.47
N MET A 1070 37.15 8.80 30.97
CA MET A 1070 35.79 8.25 31.04
C MET A 1070 35.25 8.06 32.48
N PRO A 1071 35.98 7.42 33.42
CA PRO A 1071 35.49 7.25 34.81
C PRO A 1071 35.41 8.58 35.56
N LEU A 1072 36.21 9.58 35.16
CA LEU A 1072 36.21 10.90 35.78
C LEU A 1072 34.86 11.63 35.64
N ASN A 1073 34.02 11.26 34.67
CA ASN A 1073 32.71 11.88 34.46
C ASN A 1073 31.57 11.22 35.28
N LEU A 1074 31.78 10.03 35.86
CA LEU A 1074 30.75 9.33 36.64
C LEU A 1074 30.32 10.07 37.93
N PRO A 1075 31.25 10.66 38.72
CA PRO A 1075 30.87 11.45 39.89
C PRO A 1075 29.95 12.64 39.53
N SER A 1076 30.22 13.29 38.39
CA SER A 1076 29.42 14.41 37.89
C SER A 1076 28.00 14.00 37.46
N ILE A 1077 27.78 12.73 37.10
CA ILE A 1077 26.44 12.21 36.73
C ILE A 1077 25.62 11.82 37.97
N ILE A 1078 26.27 11.20 38.96
CA ILE A 1078 25.60 10.60 40.12
C ILE A 1078 25.39 11.62 41.24
N ILE A 1079 26.37 12.49 41.53
CA ILE A 1079 26.43 13.30 42.77
C ILE A 1079 25.89 14.73 42.58
N THR A 1080 25.81 15.23 41.35
CA THR A 1080 25.43 16.64 41.10
C THR A 1080 23.94 16.86 41.30
N ASP A 1081 23.58 18.06 41.75
CA ASP A 1081 22.17 18.49 41.86
C ASP A 1081 21.72 19.21 40.57
N VAL A 1082 22.68 19.78 39.83
CA VAL A 1082 22.42 20.57 38.63
C VAL A 1082 22.36 19.67 37.39
N ILE A 1083 21.17 19.58 36.78
CA ILE A 1083 20.91 18.77 35.57
C ILE A 1083 21.90 19.08 34.43
N LYS A 1084 22.33 20.34 34.29
CA LYS A 1084 23.29 20.79 33.26
C LYS A 1084 24.64 20.06 33.39
N VAL A 1085 25.11 19.82 34.63
CA VAL A 1085 26.37 19.13 34.90
C VAL A 1085 26.23 17.62 34.65
N LYS A 1086 25.06 17.01 34.93
CA LYS A 1086 24.77 15.61 34.58
C LYS A 1086 24.84 15.37 33.08
N ILE A 1087 24.20 16.25 32.30
CA ILE A 1087 24.22 16.19 30.83
C ILE A 1087 25.64 16.34 30.31
N LEU A 1088 26.43 17.27 30.87
CA LEU A 1088 27.83 17.50 30.49
C LEU A 1088 28.73 16.30 30.80
N GLY A 1089 28.52 15.62 31.94
CA GLY A 1089 29.21 14.39 32.30
C GLY A 1089 28.87 13.21 31.36
N LEU A 1090 27.58 13.04 31.02
CA LEU A 1090 27.13 12.00 30.08
C LEU A 1090 27.71 12.24 28.68
N LEU A 1091 27.71 13.50 28.21
CA LEU A 1091 28.39 13.90 26.98
C LEU A 1091 29.88 13.57 27.00
N GLY A 1092 30.56 13.79 28.13
CA GLY A 1092 31.97 13.47 28.30
C GLY A 1092 32.28 11.97 28.10
N ILE A 1093 31.37 11.08 28.53
CA ILE A 1093 31.46 9.62 28.28
C ILE A 1093 31.23 9.30 26.79
N ILE A 1094 30.23 9.92 26.17
CA ILE A 1094 29.96 9.72 24.73
C ILE A 1094 31.16 10.20 23.90
N TYR A 1095 31.74 11.35 24.23
CA TYR A 1095 32.88 11.94 23.54
C TYR A 1095 34.13 11.07 23.65
N SER A 1096 34.45 10.53 24.84
CA SER A 1096 35.58 9.61 25.00
C SER A 1096 35.39 8.30 24.22
N LEU A 1097 34.18 7.73 24.22
CA LEU A 1097 33.84 6.51 23.47
C LEU A 1097 33.87 6.74 21.96
N THR A 1098 33.34 7.87 21.49
CA THR A 1098 33.34 8.27 20.08
C THR A 1098 34.76 8.50 19.58
N GLN A 1099 35.59 9.19 20.37
CA GLN A 1099 37.02 9.38 20.07
C GLN A 1099 37.75 8.04 19.94
N TYR A 1100 37.48 7.08 20.84
CA TYR A 1100 38.07 5.74 20.80
C TYR A 1100 37.67 4.97 19.53
N LEU A 1101 36.39 4.93 19.18
CA LEU A 1101 35.89 4.21 18.00
C LEU A 1101 36.44 4.78 16.69
N ILE A 1102 36.46 6.12 16.56
CA ILE A 1102 36.97 6.79 15.35
C ILE A 1102 38.48 6.60 15.22
N SER A 1103 39.24 6.74 16.31
CA SER A 1103 40.68 6.47 16.32
C SER A 1103 41.01 5.04 15.85
N ARG A 1104 40.24 4.05 16.32
CA ARG A 1104 40.37 2.65 15.92
C ARG A 1104 40.02 2.42 14.44
N GLN A 1105 38.98 3.07 13.93
CA GLN A 1105 38.61 2.96 12.51
C GLN A 1105 39.66 3.61 11.60
N LEU A 1106 40.22 4.77 11.97
CA LEU A 1106 41.32 5.42 11.26
C LEU A 1106 42.56 4.52 11.20
N HIS A 1107 42.85 3.79 12.28
CA HIS A 1107 43.94 2.82 12.31
C HIS A 1107 43.69 1.63 11.36
N ILE A 1108 42.49 1.03 11.38
CA ILE A 1108 42.16 -0.10 10.50
C ILE A 1108 42.12 0.31 9.03
N THR A 1109 41.63 1.51 8.72
CA THR A 1109 41.60 2.03 7.35
C THR A 1109 42.99 2.44 6.87
N GLY A 1110 43.82 3.04 7.73
CA GLY A 1110 45.23 3.31 7.43
C GLY A 1110 46.04 2.04 7.15
N LEU A 1111 45.83 0.98 7.94
CA LEU A 1111 46.43 -0.34 7.73
C LEU A 1111 45.96 -1.05 6.45
N LYS A 1112 44.88 -0.60 5.80
CA LYS A 1112 44.46 -1.10 4.48
C LYS A 1112 45.13 -0.37 3.31
N TYR A 1113 45.75 0.78 3.57
CA TYR A 1113 46.44 1.60 2.57
C TYR A 1113 47.97 1.42 2.59
N ILE A 1114 48.52 0.94 3.71
CA ILE A 1114 49.86 0.36 3.81
C ILE A 1114 49.76 -1.10 3.35
#